data_AF-A0A2R4SWU5-F1
#
_entry.id   AF-A0A2R4SWU5-F1
#
_cell.length_a   1.000
_cell.length_b   1.000
_cell.length_c   1.000
_cell.angle_alpha   90.00
_cell.angle_beta   90.00
_cell.angle_gamma   90.00
#
_symmetry.space_group_name_H-M   'P 1'
#
loop_
_entity.id
_entity.type
_entity.pdbx_description
1 polymer ?
#
loop_
_entity_poly.entity_id
_entity_poly.type
_entity_poly.pdbx_seq_one_letter_code
_entity_poly.pdbx_strand_id
1 'polypeptide(L)'
;MGQGCPPDPLTAAVVREVREERAHARRVAGGRADGHRPRRHGGGDPAGVRRRHGRAPPARRPRQGAAAVHACALAARGERRQDPRRPVVTRHRATPHRPRRHLASRTPQRARQRTPQRTPQRTAIVHRAIRVTTASCAGFYLFVYGVDRPETALYALFGPVALGILSPIPGSGRQRAAVILRALPGGLVLITLGTVLAVHTWAAVLGMLVVGFALTFAAVAGPRPAGAAPGLQLFYILACFPPYAPDTLGARLAGLTLGVLLLAACEVYLLPTPPTATYRQSLADAVTIAGRAAAAAASGDLSAEGADDSADRLRETGRQLRLSRLPPAERPAGAGRADRALAQAGAAARRLLDQLAHLRHTPPTVSVVATATSGRGANADATGQGTKADAGATGQGTKADAGAETDADAASADLLGRVAALCEATATALRTGRPPPRSGPPVLDAAMRDFQGLRITQATGPPQSVPPAPVLRRQSSVLALTESARILQTAVRVGLDGRRRPPIPPRELFWYADTPTYLLWWRRLTGHMTLRSVLFQNAVRTALGLGAARLVAGSLDLSHGFWVLLAVLTLGRTTAGGTWTAVRSALAGTLAGALATGTLLLVVGRHTDAYAAVLVPAMLAAFALGPLLGIAWAQALFTLVVSAAFAQIAPASWQLAEDRIVDVATGSAIGLLCGLLAWPAGARREVRRTMAALLRSCGPLITGTVEVLLATPPGTAPLPPTRPVLHRLRLAEAAYLQYRSEPGDRPEVSMDWHAVLITANHILLGAHWLPRFDLPERTVTPEATALARTTAGHLVLATDRVAAICAGEGPPPQPPAVPAYRSPTEVRGHSPLPALIDLEHWLNSLTAQLARIESSVPPGR
;
A
#
# COMPACT_ATOMS: atom_id res chain seq x y z
N MET A 1 45.24 21.06 34.36
CA MET A 1 44.59 21.78 33.23
C MET A 1 44.16 20.74 32.21
N GLY A 2 42.86 20.59 31.95
CA GLY A 2 42.35 19.60 30.98
C GLY A 2 41.70 20.30 29.80
N GLN A 3 42.24 20.13 28.59
CA GLN A 3 41.58 20.54 27.35
C GLN A 3 40.72 19.38 26.85
N GLY A 4 39.42 19.62 26.70
CA GLY A 4 38.45 18.61 26.28
C GLY A 4 38.48 18.33 24.77
N CYS A 5 38.35 17.06 24.40
CA CYS A 5 38.18 16.62 23.02
C CYS A 5 36.85 17.16 22.45
N PRO A 6 36.79 17.67 21.19
CA PRO A 6 35.55 18.19 20.62
C PRO A 6 34.52 17.06 20.38
N PRO A 7 33.21 17.36 20.49
CA PRO A 7 32.17 16.35 20.31
C PRO A 7 32.03 15.90 18.85
N ASP A 8 31.76 14.60 18.67
CA ASP A 8 31.56 13.95 17.38
C ASP A 8 30.51 14.68 16.50
N PRO A 9 30.83 15.08 15.25
CA PRO A 9 29.94 15.86 14.39
C PRO A 9 28.59 15.20 14.11
N LEU A 10 28.49 13.86 14.21
CA LEU A 10 27.21 13.15 14.10
C LEU A 10 26.27 13.46 15.27
N THR A 11 26.81 13.57 16.48
CA THR A 11 26.04 13.92 17.69
C THR A 11 25.59 15.38 17.63
N ALA A 12 26.44 16.28 17.16
CA ALA A 12 26.09 17.69 16.95
C ALA A 12 24.95 17.86 15.92
N ALA A 13 24.95 17.07 14.83
CA ALA A 13 23.88 17.08 13.84
C ALA A 13 22.54 16.62 14.43
N VAL A 14 22.52 15.55 15.23
CA VAL A 14 21.30 15.03 15.88
C VAL A 14 20.77 16.01 16.94
N VAL A 15 21.64 16.63 17.73
CA VAL A 15 21.22 17.66 18.71
C VAL A 15 20.62 18.88 18.02
N ARG A 16 21.14 19.26 16.83
CA ARG A 16 20.57 20.32 16.00
C ARG A 16 19.20 19.92 15.41
N GLU A 17 19.06 18.70 14.90
CA GLU A 17 17.78 18.14 14.39
C GLU A 17 16.69 18.16 15.47
N VAL A 18 17.01 17.73 16.71
CA VAL A 18 16.08 17.76 17.86
C VAL A 18 15.75 19.18 18.31
N ARG A 19 16.69 20.14 18.23
CA ARG A 19 16.41 21.57 18.50
C ARG A 19 15.47 22.17 17.46
N GLU A 20 15.67 21.87 16.18
CA GLU A 20 14.85 22.37 15.08
C GLU A 20 13.42 21.79 15.13
N GLU A 21 13.24 20.50 15.45
CA GLU A 21 11.90 19.92 15.69
C GLU A 21 11.20 20.57 16.90
N ARG A 22 11.90 20.77 18.03
CA ARG A 22 11.33 21.45 19.21
C ARG A 22 10.96 22.91 18.91
N ALA A 23 11.75 23.61 18.10
CA ALA A 23 11.43 24.98 17.67
C ALA A 23 10.21 25.02 16.74
N HIS A 24 10.08 24.06 15.82
CA HIS A 24 8.91 23.95 14.94
C HIS A 24 7.64 23.60 15.74
N ALA A 25 7.72 22.65 16.68
CA ALA A 25 6.62 22.30 17.57
C ALA A 25 6.15 23.49 18.43
N ARG A 26 7.08 24.31 18.95
CA ARG A 26 6.75 25.53 19.69
C ARG A 26 6.06 26.60 18.82
N ARG A 27 6.47 26.78 17.55
CA ARG A 27 5.78 27.70 16.62
C ARG A 27 4.35 27.23 16.29
N VAL A 28 4.15 25.93 16.12
CA VAL A 28 2.83 25.33 15.87
C VAL A 28 1.92 25.39 17.11
N ALA A 29 2.48 25.37 18.32
CA ALA A 29 1.73 25.53 19.57
C ALA A 29 1.43 27.00 19.93
N GLY A 30 2.36 27.92 19.67
CA GLY A 30 2.25 29.34 20.03
C GLY A 30 1.28 30.15 19.15
N GLY A 31 0.98 29.70 17.93
CA GLY A 31 0.09 30.41 16.99
C GLY A 31 -1.40 30.45 17.36
N ARG A 32 -1.76 30.31 18.64
CA ARG A 32 -3.16 30.31 19.13
C ARG A 32 -3.40 31.08 20.43
N ALA A 33 -2.39 31.74 20.99
CA ALA A 33 -2.55 32.62 22.15
C ALA A 33 -1.59 33.81 22.02
N ASP A 34 -2.12 34.94 21.54
CA ASP A 34 -1.85 36.32 21.96
C ASP A 34 -2.25 37.30 20.85
N GLY A 35 -3.03 38.34 21.19
CA GLY A 35 -3.56 39.28 20.18
C GLY A 35 -4.82 40.07 20.55
N HIS A 36 -5.28 40.04 21.80
CA HIS A 36 -6.38 40.90 22.26
C HIS A 36 -6.06 41.55 23.61
N ARG A 37 -5.65 42.83 23.57
CA ARG A 37 -5.74 43.77 24.69
C ARG A 37 -6.21 45.14 24.18
N PRO A 38 -7.13 45.81 24.89
CA PRO A 38 -7.70 47.08 24.44
C PRO A 38 -6.83 48.28 24.85
N ARG A 39 -6.94 49.39 24.09
CA ARG A 39 -6.52 50.73 24.55
C ARG A 39 -7.76 51.55 24.92
N ARG A 40 -7.66 52.33 26.01
CA ARG A 40 -8.72 53.20 26.55
C ARG A 40 -8.48 54.67 26.18
N HIS A 41 -9.59 55.34 25.87
CA HIS A 41 -9.94 56.76 26.09
C HIS A 41 -9.12 57.94 25.54
N GLY A 42 -9.86 59.03 25.31
CA GLY A 42 -9.43 60.32 24.74
C GLY A 42 -9.69 60.37 23.23
N GLY A 43 -10.57 61.22 22.68
CA GLY A 43 -11.47 62.22 23.26
C GLY A 43 -11.74 63.30 22.19
N GLY A 44 -13.01 63.66 21.92
CA GLY A 44 -13.35 64.65 20.89
C GLY A 44 -14.61 64.32 20.09
N ASP A 45 -15.73 64.90 20.52
CA ASP A 45 -16.96 65.14 19.75
C ASP A 45 -16.90 66.62 19.23
N PRO A 46 -17.87 67.19 18.48
CA PRO A 46 -19.01 66.59 17.77
C PRO A 46 -19.28 67.13 16.33
N ALA A 47 -19.98 66.34 15.50
CA ALA A 47 -20.94 66.76 14.45
C ALA A 47 -21.37 65.53 13.63
N GLY A 48 -22.63 65.28 13.25
CA GLY A 48 -23.90 65.95 13.52
C GLY A 48 -25.03 65.31 12.67
N VAL A 49 -26.29 65.70 12.90
CA VAL A 49 -27.49 65.43 12.05
C VAL A 49 -28.23 64.08 12.20
N ARG A 50 -29.24 64.10 13.12
CA ARG A 50 -30.66 63.66 12.97
C ARG A 50 -30.97 62.17 12.66
N ARG A 51 -31.59 61.43 13.62
CA ARG A 51 -33.06 61.13 13.82
C ARG A 51 -33.63 60.11 12.80
N ARG A 52 -34.51 59.14 13.14
CA ARG A 52 -35.52 59.03 14.23
C ARG A 52 -36.05 57.57 14.44
N HIS A 53 -36.48 57.25 15.67
CA HIS A 53 -37.47 56.25 16.18
C HIS A 53 -37.72 54.83 15.57
N GLY A 54 -37.90 53.83 16.47
CA GLY A 54 -38.65 52.58 16.24
C GLY A 54 -38.32 51.50 17.29
N ARG A 55 -39.31 50.84 17.94
CA ARG A 55 -39.08 49.94 19.10
C ARG A 55 -39.95 48.65 19.04
N ALA A 56 -39.35 47.50 19.40
CA ALA A 56 -39.99 46.23 19.83
C ALA A 56 -40.70 45.35 18.74
N PRO A 57 -41.23 44.13 19.06
CA PRO A 57 -40.49 42.90 19.42
C PRO A 57 -41.00 41.61 18.66
N PRO A 58 -40.50 40.37 18.92
CA PRO A 58 -40.78 39.18 18.09
C PRO A 58 -41.84 38.19 18.62
N ALA A 59 -42.33 37.30 17.74
CA ALA A 59 -43.23 36.17 18.01
C ALA A 59 -43.00 35.02 16.99
N ARG A 60 -43.39 33.75 17.17
CA ARG A 60 -43.72 32.91 18.35
C ARG A 60 -43.54 31.42 17.92
N ARG A 61 -43.31 30.52 18.90
CA ARG A 61 -43.34 29.04 18.78
C ARG A 61 -44.82 28.52 18.86
N PRO A 62 -45.20 27.21 18.69
CA PRO A 62 -44.56 26.03 19.34
C PRO A 62 -44.68 24.63 18.66
N ARG A 63 -44.32 23.59 19.43
CA ARG A 63 -44.39 22.13 19.18
C ARG A 63 -45.48 21.46 20.03
N GLN A 64 -46.00 20.30 19.60
CA GLN A 64 -46.54 19.12 20.34
C GLN A 64 -46.85 18.00 19.31
N GLY A 65 -47.19 16.72 19.57
CA GLY A 65 -47.25 15.84 20.76
C GLY A 65 -48.01 14.55 20.39
N ALA A 66 -47.38 13.38 20.22
CA ALA A 66 -47.13 12.27 21.19
C ALA A 66 -48.33 11.31 21.48
N ALA A 67 -48.05 9.99 21.59
CA ALA A 67 -48.94 8.84 21.91
C ALA A 67 -49.98 8.39 20.84
N ALA A 68 -50.50 7.15 20.74
CA ALA A 68 -50.34 5.85 21.44
C ALA A 68 -50.66 4.67 20.45
N VAL A 69 -49.98 3.51 20.45
CA VAL A 69 -50.22 2.20 21.16
C VAL A 69 -51.36 1.31 20.61
N HIS A 70 -51.02 0.03 20.29
CA HIS A 70 -51.89 -1.16 20.02
C HIS A 70 -52.83 -1.12 18.78
N ALA A 71 -53.36 -2.24 18.25
CA ALA A 71 -52.89 -3.63 18.05
C ALA A 71 -54.01 -4.41 17.34
N CYS A 72 -53.73 -5.17 16.26
CA CYS A 72 -54.39 -6.45 15.93
C CYS A 72 -53.83 -7.09 14.64
N ALA A 73 -54.00 -8.40 14.50
CA ALA A 73 -53.55 -9.21 13.37
C ALA A 73 -54.75 -9.90 12.67
N LEU A 74 -54.45 -10.81 11.72
CA LEU A 74 -55.36 -11.70 10.97
C LEU A 74 -56.12 -11.03 9.81
N ALA A 75 -56.50 -11.72 8.71
CA ALA A 75 -56.01 -12.95 8.08
C ALA A 75 -56.71 -13.13 6.70
N ALA A 76 -56.26 -14.11 5.89
CA ALA A 76 -56.95 -14.68 4.71
C ALA A 76 -57.15 -13.75 3.47
N ARG A 77 -57.38 -14.26 2.24
CA ARG A 77 -56.89 -15.40 1.42
C ARG A 77 -57.80 -15.45 0.16
N GLY A 78 -57.24 -15.64 -1.04
CA GLY A 78 -57.98 -15.96 -2.29
C GLY A 78 -58.79 -14.81 -2.91
N GLU A 79 -59.24 -14.87 -4.18
CA GLU A 79 -58.86 -15.75 -5.31
C GLU A 79 -59.29 -15.12 -6.67
N ARG A 80 -58.66 -15.58 -7.77
CA ARG A 80 -59.00 -15.53 -9.22
C ARG A 80 -60.15 -14.63 -9.78
N ARG A 81 -59.84 -13.91 -10.87
CA ARG A 81 -60.57 -13.78 -12.18
C ARG A 81 -59.74 -12.87 -13.13
N GLN A 82 -59.19 -13.33 -14.26
CA GLN A 82 -59.76 -13.42 -15.63
C GLN A 82 -60.42 -12.09 -16.10
N ASP A 83 -59.77 -11.24 -16.92
CA ASP A 83 -59.59 -11.27 -18.42
C ASP A 83 -60.88 -10.80 -19.16
N PRO A 84 -60.93 -10.29 -20.43
CA PRO A 84 -59.88 -9.94 -21.42
C PRO A 84 -60.04 -8.57 -22.14
N ARG A 85 -59.06 -8.19 -23.00
CA ARG A 85 -59.33 -7.66 -24.37
C ARG A 85 -58.12 -7.78 -25.31
N ARG A 86 -58.39 -8.34 -26.49
CA ARG A 86 -57.51 -8.75 -27.63
C ARG A 86 -57.33 -7.59 -28.66
N PRO A 87 -56.61 -7.69 -29.81
CA PRO A 87 -56.22 -8.91 -30.55
C PRO A 87 -54.80 -9.01 -31.19
N VAL A 88 -54.56 -10.20 -31.77
CA VAL A 88 -53.48 -10.63 -32.68
C VAL A 88 -54.14 -11.19 -33.96
N VAL A 89 -53.55 -11.02 -35.16
CA VAL A 89 -53.84 -11.71 -36.47
C VAL A 89 -52.95 -11.08 -37.57
N THR A 90 -52.32 -11.71 -38.59
CA THR A 90 -51.88 -13.11 -38.88
C THR A 90 -50.64 -13.10 -39.82
N ARG A 91 -50.10 -14.28 -40.20
CA ARG A 91 -49.00 -14.50 -41.18
C ARG A 91 -49.43 -14.37 -42.66
N HIS A 92 -48.48 -14.17 -43.57
CA HIS A 92 -48.34 -14.99 -44.81
C HIS A 92 -46.89 -15.09 -45.31
N ARG A 93 -46.64 -15.87 -46.39
CA ARG A 93 -45.44 -16.71 -46.59
C ARG A 93 -44.88 -16.64 -48.02
N ALA A 94 -43.57 -16.50 -48.19
CA ALA A 94 -42.87 -16.75 -49.46
C ALA A 94 -41.38 -17.15 -49.26
N THR A 95 -40.86 -17.98 -50.17
CA THR A 95 -39.49 -18.53 -50.30
C THR A 95 -39.24 -18.80 -51.80
N PRO A 96 -38.03 -19.11 -52.32
CA PRO A 96 -36.73 -19.36 -51.65
C PRO A 96 -35.51 -18.64 -52.29
N HIS A 97 -34.34 -18.71 -51.63
CA HIS A 97 -33.06 -19.01 -52.31
C HIS A 97 -31.96 -19.43 -51.32
N ARG A 98 -31.11 -20.36 -51.77
CA ARG A 98 -29.84 -20.86 -51.21
C ARG A 98 -28.96 -21.24 -52.42
N PRO A 99 -27.64 -21.52 -52.30
CA PRO A 99 -26.82 -21.62 -51.08
C PRO A 99 -25.43 -20.91 -51.15
N ARG A 100 -24.75 -20.75 -50.00
CA ARG A 100 -23.47 -21.46 -49.73
C ARG A 100 -23.06 -21.34 -48.26
N ARG A 101 -22.44 -22.40 -47.74
CA ARG A 101 -21.95 -22.51 -46.36
C ARG A 101 -20.48 -22.09 -46.31
N HIS A 102 -20.08 -21.34 -45.29
CA HIS A 102 -18.82 -21.60 -44.61
C HIS A 102 -19.10 -21.71 -43.10
N LEU A 103 -18.66 -22.82 -42.50
CA LEU A 103 -18.76 -23.04 -41.06
C LEU A 103 -17.68 -22.22 -40.36
N ALA A 104 -18.08 -21.39 -39.40
CA ALA A 104 -17.21 -20.94 -38.32
C ALA A 104 -17.92 -21.23 -36.99
N SER A 105 -17.34 -22.13 -36.20
CA SER A 105 -17.90 -22.67 -34.96
C SER A 105 -17.93 -21.63 -33.83
N ARG A 106 -19.06 -20.92 -33.68
CA ARG A 106 -19.34 -20.14 -32.46
C ARG A 106 -19.72 -21.08 -31.31
N THR A 107 -18.71 -21.55 -30.59
CA THR A 107 -18.91 -22.18 -29.26
C THR A 107 -19.41 -21.13 -28.25
N PRO A 108 -20.31 -21.50 -27.31
CA PRO A 108 -20.89 -20.55 -26.35
C PRO A 108 -19.93 -20.23 -25.19
N GLN A 109 -18.87 -19.46 -25.48
CA GLN A 109 -17.81 -19.07 -24.53
C GLN A 109 -18.26 -17.95 -23.55
N ARG A 110 -19.45 -18.07 -22.95
CA ARG A 110 -19.98 -17.08 -21.98
C ARG A 110 -20.51 -17.64 -20.65
N ALA A 111 -20.42 -18.96 -20.42
CA ALA A 111 -20.96 -19.61 -19.21
C ALA A 111 -19.92 -20.12 -18.19
N ARG A 112 -18.62 -19.73 -18.29
CA ARG A 112 -17.55 -20.29 -17.44
C ARG A 112 -16.67 -19.27 -16.69
N GLN A 113 -17.12 -18.01 -16.54
CA GLN A 113 -16.39 -16.94 -15.83
C GLN A 113 -16.95 -16.60 -14.43
N ARG A 114 -17.62 -17.54 -13.75
CA ARG A 114 -17.95 -17.40 -12.32
C ARG A 114 -17.20 -18.43 -11.48
N THR A 115 -16.44 -17.90 -10.50
CA THR A 115 -15.71 -18.59 -9.40
C THR A 115 -14.58 -19.59 -9.74
N PRO A 116 -13.33 -19.10 -9.93
CA PRO A 116 -12.10 -19.87 -9.70
C PRO A 116 -11.42 -19.59 -8.34
N GLN A 117 -11.72 -18.45 -7.68
CA GLN A 117 -10.92 -17.95 -6.54
C GLN A 117 -11.27 -18.50 -5.16
N ARG A 118 -12.48 -19.05 -4.95
CA ARG A 118 -12.94 -19.48 -3.60
C ARG A 118 -12.38 -20.85 -3.16
N THR A 119 -12.05 -21.73 -4.10
CA THR A 119 -11.53 -23.08 -3.84
C THR A 119 -10.11 -23.08 -3.22
N PRO A 120 -9.07 -22.42 -3.79
CA PRO A 120 -7.72 -22.51 -3.26
C PRO A 120 -7.58 -21.97 -1.82
N GLN A 121 -8.39 -20.97 -1.44
CA GLN A 121 -8.37 -20.45 -0.07
C GLN A 121 -8.92 -21.47 0.95
N ARG A 122 -9.96 -22.24 0.59
CA ARG A 122 -10.51 -23.30 1.47
C ARG A 122 -9.50 -24.42 1.68
N THR A 123 -8.89 -24.91 0.61
CA THR A 123 -7.84 -25.95 0.67
C THR A 123 -6.66 -25.51 1.54
N ALA A 124 -6.20 -24.26 1.41
CA ALA A 124 -5.12 -23.73 2.24
C ALA A 124 -5.46 -23.65 3.74
N ILE A 125 -6.72 -23.39 4.10
CA ILE A 125 -7.20 -23.42 5.49
C ILE A 125 -7.21 -24.85 6.03
N VAL A 126 -7.73 -25.81 5.27
CA VAL A 126 -7.78 -27.22 5.68
C VAL A 126 -6.38 -27.82 5.84
N HIS A 127 -5.45 -27.57 4.91
CA HIS A 127 -4.06 -28.05 5.04
C HIS A 127 -3.36 -27.46 6.28
N ARG A 128 -3.64 -26.19 6.61
CA ARG A 128 -3.14 -25.54 7.83
C ARG A 128 -3.73 -26.19 9.09
N ALA A 129 -5.03 -26.47 9.10
CA ALA A 129 -5.70 -27.15 10.20
C ALA A 129 -5.08 -28.54 10.46
N ILE A 130 -4.92 -29.36 9.41
CA ILE A 130 -4.28 -30.68 9.49
C ILE A 130 -2.88 -30.57 10.11
N ARG A 131 -2.01 -29.70 9.56
CA ARG A 131 -0.64 -29.54 10.08
C ARG A 131 -0.57 -29.15 11.56
N VAL A 132 -1.40 -28.20 11.98
CA VAL A 132 -1.41 -27.77 13.39
C VAL A 132 -1.93 -28.88 14.27
N THR A 133 -3.06 -29.51 13.93
CA THR A 133 -3.60 -30.62 14.74
C THR A 133 -2.59 -31.76 14.86
N THR A 134 -1.97 -32.19 13.77
CA THR A 134 -0.95 -33.26 13.82
C THR A 134 0.23 -32.88 14.72
N ALA A 135 0.79 -31.68 14.59
CA ALA A 135 1.90 -31.22 15.44
C ALA A 135 1.50 -31.09 16.92
N SER A 136 0.31 -30.53 17.20
CA SER A 136 -0.23 -30.36 18.54
C SER A 136 -0.50 -31.69 19.23
N CYS A 137 -1.26 -32.59 18.59
CA CYS A 137 -1.62 -33.88 19.19
C CYS A 137 -0.42 -34.81 19.35
N ALA A 138 0.52 -34.82 18.40
CA ALA A 138 1.76 -35.60 18.52
C ALA A 138 2.60 -35.15 19.73
N GLY A 139 2.78 -33.84 19.91
CA GLY A 139 3.50 -33.30 21.07
C GLY A 139 2.75 -33.50 22.39
N PHE A 140 1.43 -33.32 22.38
CA PHE A 140 0.57 -33.48 23.56
C PHE A 140 0.53 -34.93 24.04
N TYR A 141 0.17 -35.89 23.17
CA TYR A 141 0.06 -37.30 23.57
C TYR A 141 1.41 -37.93 23.95
N LEU A 142 2.52 -37.51 23.34
CA LEU A 142 3.85 -37.95 23.76
C LEU A 142 4.10 -37.63 25.24
N PHE A 143 3.77 -36.42 25.68
CA PHE A 143 4.04 -35.99 27.06
C PHE A 143 2.92 -36.33 28.07
N VAL A 144 1.66 -36.48 27.63
CA VAL A 144 0.57 -36.96 28.51
C VAL A 144 0.67 -38.46 28.76
N TYR A 145 0.90 -39.27 27.72
CA TYR A 145 0.79 -40.74 27.81
C TYR A 145 2.13 -41.48 27.72
N GLY A 146 3.21 -40.83 27.28
CA GLY A 146 4.53 -41.46 27.10
C GLY A 146 5.60 -41.02 28.11
N VAL A 147 5.43 -39.89 28.80
CA VAL A 147 6.43 -39.30 29.71
C VAL A 147 5.81 -38.78 31.02
N ASP A 148 4.49 -38.80 31.16
CA ASP A 148 3.74 -38.32 32.34
C ASP A 148 4.12 -36.90 32.79
N ARG A 149 4.30 -35.97 31.84
CA ARG A 149 4.63 -34.55 32.08
C ARG A 149 3.53 -33.62 31.53
N PRO A 150 2.41 -33.44 32.24
CA PRO A 150 1.27 -32.65 31.76
C PRO A 150 1.61 -31.19 31.45
N GLU A 151 2.52 -30.57 32.21
CA GLU A 151 2.99 -29.20 31.92
C GLU A 151 3.76 -29.12 30.61
N THR A 152 4.58 -30.13 30.30
CA THR A 152 5.32 -30.19 29.03
C THR A 152 4.35 -30.38 27.85
N ALA A 153 3.32 -31.23 28.05
CA ALA A 153 2.26 -31.46 27.08
C ALA A 153 1.49 -30.18 26.73
N LEU A 154 1.10 -29.36 27.71
CA LEU A 154 0.39 -28.09 27.46
C LEU A 154 1.22 -27.14 26.56
N TYR A 155 2.51 -26.99 26.82
CA TYR A 155 3.38 -26.14 26.00
C TYR A 155 3.64 -26.75 24.61
N ALA A 156 3.71 -28.08 24.50
CA ALA A 156 3.79 -28.80 23.23
C ALA A 156 2.50 -28.70 22.38
N LEU A 157 1.33 -28.58 23.02
CA LEU A 157 0.04 -28.34 22.37
C LEU A 157 -0.10 -26.88 21.90
N PHE A 158 0.17 -25.92 22.79
CA PHE A 158 -0.03 -24.49 22.52
C PHE A 158 1.05 -23.90 21.61
N GLY A 159 2.27 -24.45 21.56
CA GLY A 159 3.33 -24.07 20.61
C GLY A 159 2.85 -24.01 19.15
N PRO A 160 2.38 -25.15 18.59
CA PRO A 160 1.78 -25.21 17.27
C PRO A 160 0.51 -24.36 17.11
N VAL A 161 -0.36 -24.25 18.12
CA VAL A 161 -1.58 -23.42 18.01
C VAL A 161 -1.24 -21.92 17.92
N ALA A 162 -0.27 -21.45 18.70
CA ALA A 162 0.18 -20.06 18.74
C ALA A 162 0.81 -19.60 17.41
N LEU A 163 1.80 -20.35 16.90
CA LEU A 163 2.49 -20.01 15.64
C LEU A 163 1.76 -20.52 14.39
N GLY A 164 0.92 -21.54 14.54
CA GLY A 164 0.22 -22.20 13.45
C GLY A 164 -1.18 -21.67 13.18
N ILE A 165 -1.94 -21.20 14.19
CA ILE A 165 -3.31 -20.67 14.01
C ILE A 165 -3.39 -19.16 14.29
N LEU A 166 -2.97 -18.72 15.48
CA LEU A 166 -3.05 -17.30 15.88
C LEU A 166 -2.10 -16.41 15.08
N SER A 167 -0.97 -16.95 14.63
CA SER A 167 0.02 -16.26 13.82
C SER A 167 -0.19 -16.53 12.32
N PRO A 168 -0.69 -15.58 11.51
CA PRO A 168 -0.85 -15.76 10.06
C PRO A 168 0.51 -15.59 9.34
N ILE A 169 1.44 -16.52 9.58
CA ILE A 169 2.78 -16.51 8.96
C ILE A 169 2.65 -16.76 7.45
N PRO A 170 2.98 -15.78 6.59
CA PRO A 170 2.77 -15.93 5.15
C PRO A 170 4.01 -16.55 4.49
N GLY A 171 3.80 -17.39 3.47
CA GLY A 171 4.86 -17.98 2.65
C GLY A 171 4.56 -19.41 2.19
N SER A 172 5.53 -20.02 1.51
CA SER A 172 5.59 -21.47 1.26
C SER A 172 5.96 -22.26 2.52
N GLY A 173 5.79 -23.58 2.51
CA GLY A 173 6.05 -24.43 3.68
C GLY A 173 7.44 -24.22 4.30
N ARG A 174 8.51 -24.30 3.49
CA ARG A 174 9.90 -24.04 3.91
C ARG A 174 10.11 -22.60 4.41
N GLN A 175 9.49 -21.60 3.78
CA GLN A 175 9.58 -20.21 4.26
C GLN A 175 8.93 -20.04 5.63
N ARG A 176 7.76 -20.65 5.86
CA ARG A 176 7.04 -20.61 7.15
C ARG A 176 7.83 -21.32 8.23
N ALA A 177 8.27 -22.55 7.99
CA ALA A 177 9.12 -23.30 8.92
C ALA A 177 10.37 -22.49 9.33
N ALA A 178 11.01 -21.81 8.38
CA ALA A 178 12.16 -20.95 8.66
C ALA A 178 11.81 -19.64 9.39
N VAL A 179 10.56 -19.18 9.40
CA VAL A 179 10.10 -18.07 10.27
C VAL A 179 9.74 -18.60 11.66
N ILE A 180 9.09 -19.76 11.73
CA ILE A 180 8.73 -20.48 12.97
C ILE A 180 9.98 -20.79 13.80
N LEU A 181 11.02 -21.39 13.19
CA LEU A 181 12.31 -21.63 13.86
C LEU A 181 13.01 -20.34 14.32
N ARG A 182 12.93 -19.27 13.53
CA ARG A 182 13.51 -17.96 13.94
C ARG A 182 12.71 -17.26 15.04
N ALA A 183 11.45 -17.63 15.24
CA ALA A 183 10.63 -17.14 16.35
C ALA A 183 10.92 -17.91 17.65
N LEU A 184 11.42 -19.15 17.59
CA LEU A 184 11.68 -19.99 18.77
C LEU A 184 12.55 -19.32 19.84
N PRO A 185 13.73 -18.72 19.54
CA PRO A 185 14.54 -18.06 20.57
C PRO A 185 13.79 -16.92 21.27
N GLY A 186 12.97 -16.17 20.52
CA GLY A 186 12.09 -15.14 21.08
C GLY A 186 11.01 -15.73 21.99
N GLY A 187 10.41 -16.85 21.59
CA GLY A 187 9.44 -17.57 22.42
C GLY A 187 10.03 -18.10 23.73
N LEU A 188 11.24 -18.67 23.68
CA LEU A 188 11.95 -19.14 24.88
C LEU A 188 12.25 -17.98 25.83
N VAL A 189 12.77 -16.86 25.32
CA VAL A 189 13.00 -15.63 26.12
C VAL A 189 11.70 -15.09 26.74
N LEU A 190 10.59 -15.15 26.01
CA LEU A 190 9.28 -14.70 26.51
C LEU A 190 8.70 -15.63 27.59
N ILE A 191 8.91 -16.95 27.50
CA ILE A 191 8.53 -17.89 28.58
C ILE A 191 9.38 -17.68 29.83
N THR A 192 10.70 -17.55 29.68
CA THR A 192 11.59 -17.26 30.82
C THR A 192 11.22 -15.95 31.49
N LEU A 193 10.98 -14.89 30.71
CA LEU A 193 10.60 -13.57 31.23
C LEU A 193 9.21 -13.60 31.89
N GLY A 194 8.23 -14.30 31.30
CA GLY A 194 6.90 -14.46 31.88
C GLY A 194 6.94 -15.20 33.23
N THR A 195 7.69 -16.31 33.29
CA THR A 195 7.85 -17.09 34.53
C THR A 195 8.52 -16.28 35.63
N VAL A 196 9.57 -15.51 35.32
CA VAL A 196 10.25 -14.64 36.29
C VAL A 196 9.37 -13.47 36.76
N LEU A 197 8.57 -12.87 35.88
CA LEU A 197 7.67 -11.76 36.24
C LEU A 197 6.38 -12.21 36.94
N ALA A 198 6.05 -13.51 36.92
CA ALA A 198 4.87 -14.07 37.58
C ALA A 198 4.93 -13.99 39.12
N VAL A 199 6.11 -13.77 39.71
CA VAL A 199 6.32 -13.63 41.18
C VAL A 199 5.41 -12.57 41.81
N HIS A 200 5.14 -11.48 41.09
CA HIS A 200 4.30 -10.38 41.59
C HIS A 200 3.29 -9.92 40.53
N THR A 201 2.03 -9.80 40.90
CA THR A 201 0.96 -9.33 39.99
C THR A 201 1.27 -7.97 39.36
N TRP A 202 1.88 -7.03 40.09
CA TRP A 202 2.27 -5.73 39.52
C TRP A 202 3.41 -5.86 38.47
N ALA A 203 4.38 -6.74 38.70
CA ALA A 203 5.50 -6.99 37.78
C ALA A 203 5.01 -7.69 36.51
N ALA A 204 4.11 -8.67 36.67
CA ALA A 204 3.41 -9.33 35.57
C ALA A 204 2.61 -8.34 34.71
N VAL A 205 1.88 -7.41 35.33
CA VAL A 205 1.13 -6.34 34.63
C VAL A 205 2.06 -5.38 33.88
N LEU A 206 3.13 -4.89 34.51
CA LEU A 206 4.12 -4.02 33.85
C LEU A 206 4.80 -4.73 32.67
N GLY A 207 5.20 -5.99 32.85
CA GLY A 207 5.73 -6.81 31.77
C GLY A 207 4.71 -7.00 30.63
N MET A 208 3.43 -7.19 30.96
CA MET A 208 2.36 -7.29 29.97
C MET A 208 2.20 -6.00 29.15
N LEU A 209 2.33 -4.83 29.78
CA LEU A 209 2.34 -3.53 29.08
C LEU A 209 3.55 -3.40 28.15
N VAL A 210 4.77 -3.68 28.65
CA VAL A 210 6.02 -3.51 27.88
C VAL A 210 6.12 -4.54 26.74
N VAL A 211 5.91 -5.82 27.01
CA VAL A 211 5.99 -6.92 26.04
C VAL A 211 4.84 -6.83 25.03
N GLY A 212 3.61 -6.56 25.48
CA GLY A 212 2.45 -6.38 24.62
C GLY A 212 2.62 -5.19 23.66
N PHE A 213 3.17 -4.07 24.16
CA PHE A 213 3.52 -2.93 23.31
C PHE A 213 4.63 -3.31 22.32
N ALA A 214 5.74 -3.88 22.79
CA ALA A 214 6.90 -4.19 21.96
C ALA A 214 6.56 -5.19 20.83
N LEU A 215 5.85 -6.27 21.12
CA LEU A 215 5.44 -7.26 20.12
C LEU A 215 4.42 -6.70 19.12
N THR A 216 3.42 -5.93 19.59
CA THR A 216 2.44 -5.30 18.68
C THR A 216 3.08 -4.21 17.82
N PHE A 217 3.97 -3.40 18.39
CA PHE A 217 4.68 -2.34 17.68
C PHE A 217 5.76 -2.89 16.74
N ALA A 218 6.32 -4.09 17.01
CA ALA A 218 7.20 -4.78 16.09
C ALA A 218 6.56 -5.05 14.71
N ALA A 219 5.24 -4.96 14.57
CA ALA A 219 4.58 -4.98 13.26
C ALA A 219 5.05 -3.85 12.31
N VAL A 220 5.56 -2.72 12.85
CA VAL A 220 6.22 -1.64 12.10
C VAL A 220 7.37 -2.15 11.23
N ALA A 221 8.05 -3.22 11.65
CA ALA A 221 9.22 -3.77 10.97
C ALA A 221 8.92 -4.34 9.58
N GLY A 222 7.72 -4.89 9.36
CA GLY A 222 7.32 -5.57 8.13
C GLY A 222 6.41 -6.80 8.38
N PRO A 223 5.92 -7.44 7.32
CA PRO A 223 4.85 -8.45 7.40
C PRO A 223 5.25 -9.76 8.12
N ARG A 224 6.53 -10.12 8.13
CA ARG A 224 7.02 -11.36 8.75
C ARG A 224 7.02 -11.29 10.29
N PRO A 225 7.68 -10.32 10.95
CA PRO A 225 7.57 -10.17 12.40
C PRO A 225 6.14 -9.82 12.85
N ALA A 226 5.40 -9.00 12.09
CA ALA A 226 3.99 -8.72 12.35
C ALA A 226 3.14 -10.01 12.44
N GLY A 227 3.40 -10.98 11.55
CA GLY A 227 2.65 -12.23 11.50
C GLY A 227 2.90 -13.17 12.68
N ALA A 228 4.07 -13.12 13.32
CA ALA A 228 4.44 -13.97 14.46
C ALA A 228 4.08 -13.36 15.83
N ALA A 229 3.86 -12.04 15.89
CA ALA A 229 3.62 -11.33 17.15
C ALA A 229 2.47 -11.91 18.01
N PRO A 230 1.29 -12.28 17.48
CA PRO A 230 0.21 -12.84 18.29
C PRO A 230 0.57 -14.17 18.97
N GLY A 231 1.30 -15.05 18.28
CA GLY A 231 1.76 -16.32 18.85
C GLY A 231 2.86 -16.15 19.90
N LEU A 232 3.83 -15.27 19.62
CA LEU A 232 4.86 -14.89 20.60
C LEU A 232 4.23 -14.29 21.87
N GLN A 233 3.18 -13.48 21.71
CA GLN A 233 2.46 -12.91 22.84
C GLN A 233 1.73 -13.96 23.67
N LEU A 234 1.18 -15.02 23.05
CA LEU A 234 0.59 -16.14 23.79
C LEU A 234 1.63 -16.89 24.64
N PHE A 235 2.88 -17.02 24.19
CA PHE A 235 3.95 -17.63 25.00
C PHE A 235 4.26 -16.84 26.27
N TYR A 236 4.25 -15.51 26.19
CA TYR A 236 4.35 -14.66 27.39
C TYR A 236 3.11 -14.79 28.28
N ILE A 237 1.89 -14.77 27.71
CA ILE A 237 0.62 -14.93 28.45
C ILE A 237 0.59 -16.22 29.26
N LEU A 238 0.97 -17.35 28.63
CA LEU A 238 0.92 -18.68 29.25
C LEU A 238 1.94 -18.85 30.40
N ALA A 239 3.07 -18.14 30.35
CA ALA A 239 4.11 -18.19 31.38
C ALA A 239 3.95 -17.16 32.51
N CYS A 240 3.22 -16.06 32.25
CA CYS A 240 3.05 -14.92 33.16
C CYS A 240 1.81 -15.03 34.09
N PHE A 241 1.11 -16.16 34.03
CA PHE A 241 -0.03 -16.47 34.90
C PHE A 241 0.42 -17.29 36.13
N PRO A 242 -0.12 -17.05 37.34
CA PRO A 242 0.16 -17.88 38.51
C PRO A 242 -0.28 -19.34 38.31
N PRO A 243 0.26 -20.31 39.08
CA PRO A 243 1.24 -20.14 40.14
C PRO A 243 2.67 -19.86 39.63
N TYR A 244 3.44 -19.11 40.42
CA TYR A 244 4.88 -18.97 40.21
C TYR A 244 5.57 -20.30 40.53
N ALA A 245 5.94 -21.04 39.49
CA ALA A 245 6.62 -22.34 39.59
C ALA A 245 7.90 -22.30 38.72
N PRO A 246 9.02 -21.82 39.28
CA PRO A 246 10.28 -21.70 38.53
C PRO A 246 10.87 -23.06 38.17
N ASP A 247 10.66 -24.09 39.00
CA ASP A 247 11.21 -25.44 38.81
C ASP A 247 10.72 -26.10 37.52
N THR A 248 9.52 -25.73 37.06
CA THR A 248 8.90 -26.30 35.86
C THR A 248 9.30 -25.56 34.58
N LEU A 249 10.11 -24.49 34.68
CA LEU A 249 10.60 -23.70 33.54
C LEU A 249 11.28 -24.58 32.49
N GLY A 250 12.13 -25.54 32.89
CA GLY A 250 12.77 -26.48 31.96
C GLY A 250 11.76 -27.31 31.17
N ALA A 251 10.70 -27.78 31.82
CA ALA A 251 9.60 -28.52 31.20
C ALA A 251 8.82 -27.64 30.20
N ARG A 252 8.48 -26.40 30.57
CA ARG A 252 7.79 -25.42 29.70
C ARG A 252 8.61 -25.13 28.42
N LEU A 253 9.93 -24.92 28.57
CA LEU A 253 10.83 -24.65 27.45
C LEU A 253 11.04 -25.87 26.54
N ALA A 254 11.15 -27.08 27.11
CA ALA A 254 11.23 -28.32 26.35
C ALA A 254 9.94 -28.58 25.55
N GLY A 255 8.77 -28.42 26.17
CA GLY A 255 7.47 -28.55 25.53
C GLY A 255 7.29 -27.59 24.36
N LEU A 256 7.58 -26.29 24.57
CA LEU A 256 7.56 -25.31 23.47
C LEU A 256 8.51 -25.72 22.34
N THR A 257 9.75 -26.10 22.68
CA THR A 257 10.77 -26.46 21.69
C THR A 257 10.31 -27.62 20.82
N LEU A 258 9.82 -28.71 21.42
CA LEU A 258 9.32 -29.85 20.66
C LEU A 258 8.11 -29.47 19.80
N GLY A 259 7.11 -28.78 20.36
CA GLY A 259 5.93 -28.37 19.60
C GLY A 259 6.27 -27.48 18.40
N VAL A 260 7.20 -26.54 18.56
CA VAL A 260 7.67 -25.66 17.47
C VAL A 260 8.47 -26.43 16.41
N LEU A 261 9.29 -27.40 16.81
CA LEU A 261 10.01 -28.28 15.88
C LEU A 261 9.05 -29.20 15.11
N LEU A 262 8.06 -29.80 15.77
CA LEU A 262 7.01 -30.60 15.14
C LEU A 262 6.19 -29.79 14.14
N LEU A 263 5.77 -28.57 14.50
CA LEU A 263 5.07 -27.68 13.56
C LEU A 263 5.93 -27.33 12.34
N ALA A 264 7.22 -27.05 12.55
CA ALA A 264 8.14 -26.75 11.46
C ALA A 264 8.35 -27.97 10.54
N ALA A 265 8.46 -29.18 11.09
CA ALA A 265 8.50 -30.42 10.32
C ALA A 265 7.20 -30.62 9.52
N CYS A 266 6.03 -30.42 10.14
CA CYS A 266 4.75 -30.49 9.45
C CYS A 266 4.65 -29.46 8.31
N GLU A 267 5.10 -28.21 8.48
CA GLU A 267 5.12 -27.20 7.39
C GLU A 267 6.08 -27.56 6.23
N VAL A 268 7.12 -28.37 6.47
CA VAL A 268 8.05 -28.84 5.41
C VAL A 268 7.54 -30.10 4.71
N TYR A 269 7.01 -31.08 5.45
CA TYR A 269 6.74 -32.43 4.94
C TYR A 269 5.24 -32.74 4.75
N LEU A 270 4.34 -32.16 5.55
CA LEU A 270 2.91 -32.52 5.56
C LEU A 270 2.05 -31.56 4.74
N LEU A 271 1.62 -32.01 3.56
CA LEU A 271 0.85 -31.24 2.58
C LEU A 271 1.51 -29.88 2.23
N PRO A 272 2.81 -29.86 1.85
CA PRO A 272 3.60 -28.64 1.69
C PRO A 272 2.96 -27.68 0.67
N THR A 273 2.82 -26.42 1.06
CA THR A 273 2.28 -25.39 0.17
C THR A 273 3.33 -25.04 -0.89
N PRO A 274 3.01 -25.11 -2.20
CA PRO A 274 3.98 -24.92 -3.28
C PRO A 274 4.61 -23.52 -3.23
N PRO A 275 5.86 -23.36 -3.69
CA PRO A 275 6.52 -22.06 -3.73
C PRO A 275 5.78 -21.12 -4.68
N THR A 276 5.34 -19.97 -4.15
CA THR A 276 4.86 -18.86 -4.96
C THR A 276 6.04 -18.19 -5.66
N ALA A 277 5.84 -17.69 -6.89
CA ALA A 277 6.83 -16.86 -7.56
C ALA A 277 7.25 -15.70 -6.64
N THR A 278 8.56 -15.57 -6.43
CA THR A 278 9.11 -14.53 -5.56
C THR A 278 8.94 -13.16 -6.19
N TYR A 279 8.85 -12.11 -5.38
CA TYR A 279 8.76 -10.75 -5.93
C TYR A 279 9.93 -10.40 -6.85
N ARG A 280 11.11 -10.96 -6.59
CA ARG A 280 12.31 -10.79 -7.42
C ARG A 280 12.12 -11.38 -8.82
N GLN A 281 11.48 -12.56 -8.93
CA GLN A 281 11.15 -13.18 -10.21
C GLN A 281 10.08 -12.36 -10.95
N SER A 282 8.97 -12.00 -10.29
CA SER A 282 7.93 -11.17 -10.91
C SER A 282 8.47 -9.82 -11.41
N LEU A 283 9.42 -9.23 -10.68
CA LEU A 283 10.12 -8.02 -11.11
C LEU A 283 11.04 -8.30 -12.32
N ALA A 284 11.79 -9.40 -12.33
CA ALA A 284 12.65 -9.77 -13.46
C ALA A 284 11.85 -9.96 -14.77
N ASP A 285 10.70 -10.61 -14.68
CA ASP A 285 9.84 -10.89 -15.84
C ASP A 285 9.19 -9.60 -16.36
N ALA A 286 8.70 -8.74 -15.47
CA ALA A 286 8.20 -7.41 -15.83
C ALA A 286 9.27 -6.51 -16.46
N VAL A 287 10.51 -6.56 -15.97
CA VAL A 287 11.66 -5.82 -16.55
C VAL A 287 12.10 -6.42 -17.89
N THR A 288 11.95 -7.74 -18.09
CA THR A 288 12.20 -8.39 -19.39
C THR A 288 11.18 -7.93 -20.45
N ILE A 289 9.91 -7.77 -20.05
CA ILE A 289 8.86 -7.20 -20.91
C ILE A 289 9.17 -5.73 -21.23
N ALA A 290 9.58 -4.93 -20.23
CA ALA A 290 10.00 -3.54 -20.45
C ALA A 290 11.21 -3.42 -21.41
N GLY A 291 12.19 -4.31 -21.29
CA GLY A 291 13.36 -4.36 -22.18
C GLY A 291 12.99 -4.69 -23.62
N ARG A 292 12.14 -5.69 -23.85
CA ARG A 292 11.60 -6.01 -25.18
C ARG A 292 10.84 -4.83 -25.79
N ALA A 293 9.95 -4.21 -25.01
CA ALA A 293 9.18 -3.06 -25.48
C ALA A 293 10.04 -1.82 -25.79
N ALA A 294 11.17 -1.63 -25.08
CA ALA A 294 12.15 -0.59 -25.36
C ALA A 294 12.97 -0.89 -26.64
N ALA A 295 13.35 -2.16 -26.87
CA ALA A 295 14.02 -2.57 -28.10
C ALA A 295 13.15 -2.35 -29.34
N ALA A 296 11.86 -2.73 -29.29
CA ALA A 296 10.91 -2.48 -30.37
C ALA A 296 10.69 -0.97 -30.63
N ALA A 297 10.72 -0.14 -29.58
CA ALA A 297 10.65 1.32 -29.72
C ALA A 297 11.94 1.94 -30.29
N ALA A 298 13.08 1.27 -30.15
CA ALA A 298 14.37 1.66 -30.74
C ALA A 298 14.46 1.30 -32.23
N SER A 299 13.96 0.12 -32.63
CA SER A 299 13.94 -0.34 -34.03
C SER A 299 12.86 0.32 -34.89
N GLY A 300 11.96 1.11 -34.30
CA GLY A 300 10.82 1.71 -35.00
C GLY A 300 9.66 0.75 -35.28
N ASP A 301 9.77 -0.52 -34.88
CA ASP A 301 8.77 -1.56 -35.13
C ASP A 301 7.59 -1.49 -34.13
N LEU A 302 6.87 -0.37 -34.19
CA LEU A 302 5.68 -0.11 -33.39
C LEU A 302 4.41 -0.77 -33.95
N SER A 303 4.49 -1.27 -35.19
CA SER A 303 3.36 -1.84 -35.95
C SER A 303 3.23 -3.36 -35.82
N ALA A 304 4.24 -4.05 -35.28
CA ALA A 304 4.15 -5.47 -34.96
C ALA A 304 3.17 -5.73 -33.79
N GLU A 305 1.87 -5.87 -34.11
CA GLU A 305 0.82 -6.34 -33.19
C GLU A 305 0.96 -7.83 -32.84
N GLY A 306 2.14 -8.23 -32.34
CA GLY A 306 2.27 -9.46 -31.58
C GLY A 306 1.44 -9.36 -30.30
N ALA A 307 0.58 -10.35 -30.04
CA ALA A 307 -0.26 -10.42 -28.83
C ALA A 307 0.52 -10.42 -27.50
N ASP A 308 1.86 -10.44 -27.55
CA ASP A 308 2.76 -10.42 -26.40
C ASP A 308 3.18 -9.00 -25.95
N ASP A 309 2.92 -7.94 -26.73
CA ASP A 309 3.58 -6.63 -26.57
C ASP A 309 2.65 -5.39 -26.60
N SER A 310 1.33 -5.58 -26.57
CA SER A 310 0.34 -4.47 -26.61
C SER A 310 0.45 -3.51 -25.41
N ALA A 311 0.13 -2.22 -25.61
CA ALA A 311 0.21 -1.19 -24.56
C ALA A 311 -0.60 -1.51 -23.28
N ASP A 312 -1.75 -2.17 -23.41
CA ASP A 312 -2.55 -2.61 -22.25
C ASP A 312 -1.94 -3.78 -21.49
N ARG A 313 -1.13 -4.62 -22.16
CA ARG A 313 -0.35 -5.67 -21.51
C ARG A 313 0.78 -5.08 -20.69
N LEU A 314 1.51 -4.09 -21.21
CA LEU A 314 2.52 -3.33 -20.43
C LEU A 314 1.89 -2.74 -19.15
N ARG A 315 0.73 -2.09 -19.28
CA ARG A 315 -0.04 -1.58 -18.12
C ARG A 315 -0.46 -2.69 -17.16
N GLU A 316 -0.95 -3.83 -17.65
CA GLU A 316 -1.39 -4.94 -16.79
C GLU A 316 -0.22 -5.61 -16.07
N THR A 317 0.92 -5.83 -16.72
CA THR A 317 2.18 -6.23 -16.08
C THR A 317 2.59 -5.24 -14.99
N GLY A 318 2.48 -3.93 -15.25
CA GLY A 318 2.67 -2.89 -14.23
C GLY A 318 1.66 -2.97 -13.08
N ARG A 319 0.39 -3.32 -13.34
CA ARG A 319 -0.62 -3.55 -12.28
C ARG A 319 -0.31 -4.80 -11.47
N GLN A 320 0.25 -5.86 -12.05
CA GLN A 320 0.64 -7.09 -11.34
C GLN A 320 1.77 -6.85 -10.32
N LEU A 321 2.72 -5.95 -10.60
CA LEU A 321 3.77 -5.53 -9.66
C LEU A 321 3.28 -4.73 -8.44
N ARG A 322 1.98 -4.36 -8.36
CA ARG A 322 1.44 -3.64 -7.20
C ARG A 322 1.50 -4.53 -5.96
N LEU A 323 2.10 -4.01 -4.88
CA LEU A 323 2.24 -4.70 -3.58
C LEU A 323 0.91 -5.28 -3.04
N SER A 324 -0.22 -4.66 -3.37
CA SER A 324 -1.56 -5.11 -2.97
C SER A 324 -2.04 -6.39 -3.68
N ARG A 325 -1.50 -6.73 -4.87
CA ARG A 325 -1.79 -7.98 -5.59
C ARG A 325 -0.84 -9.12 -5.23
N LEU A 326 0.31 -8.81 -4.61
CA LEU A 326 1.32 -9.79 -4.22
C LEU A 326 0.98 -10.47 -2.89
N PRO A 327 1.34 -11.76 -2.70
CA PRO A 327 1.22 -12.45 -1.41
C PRO A 327 1.97 -11.70 -0.30
N PRO A 328 1.42 -11.58 0.93
CA PRO A 328 2.06 -10.82 2.02
C PRO A 328 3.51 -11.22 2.35
N ALA A 329 3.89 -12.49 2.09
CA ALA A 329 5.23 -13.03 2.30
C ALA A 329 6.31 -12.42 1.40
N GLU A 330 5.91 -12.09 0.17
CA GLU A 330 6.79 -11.69 -0.93
C GLU A 330 6.87 -10.17 -1.08
N ARG A 331 6.01 -9.41 -0.38
CA ARG A 331 6.04 -7.95 -0.39
C ARG A 331 7.35 -7.45 0.22
N PRO A 332 8.18 -6.67 -0.49
CA PRO A 332 9.39 -6.02 0.04
C PRO A 332 9.04 -4.84 0.95
N ALA A 333 8.32 -5.10 2.04
CA ALA A 333 7.78 -4.10 2.96
C ALA A 333 8.61 -3.95 4.25
N GLY A 334 9.73 -4.66 4.35
CA GLY A 334 10.63 -4.65 5.51
C GLY A 334 11.41 -3.33 5.68
N ALA A 335 11.98 -3.12 6.88
CA ALA A 335 12.81 -1.95 7.18
C ALA A 335 14.27 -2.09 6.69
N GLY A 336 14.62 -3.17 6.01
CA GLY A 336 15.96 -3.40 5.46
C GLY A 336 16.27 -2.56 4.22
N ARG A 337 17.55 -2.50 3.84
CA ARG A 337 17.99 -1.87 2.58
C ARG A 337 17.47 -2.62 1.37
N ALA A 338 17.58 -3.95 1.36
CA ALA A 338 17.09 -4.79 0.27
C ALA A 338 15.59 -4.63 0.02
N ASP A 339 14.77 -4.60 1.07
CA ASP A 339 13.32 -4.38 0.96
C ASP A 339 12.99 -3.00 0.37
N ARG A 340 13.54 -1.91 0.94
CA ARG A 340 13.29 -0.56 0.38
C ARG A 340 13.76 -0.44 -1.07
N ALA A 341 14.90 -1.03 -1.39
CA ALA A 341 15.45 -1.02 -2.74
C ALA A 341 14.57 -1.80 -3.73
N LEU A 342 14.09 -3.00 -3.36
CA LEU A 342 13.17 -3.77 -4.19
C LEU A 342 11.81 -3.08 -4.36
N ALA A 343 11.27 -2.45 -3.30
CA ALA A 343 10.04 -1.68 -3.38
C ALA A 343 10.17 -0.48 -4.34
N GLN A 344 11.29 0.25 -4.29
CA GLN A 344 11.58 1.34 -5.22
C GLN A 344 11.84 0.83 -6.64
N ALA A 345 12.54 -0.29 -6.81
CA ALA A 345 12.75 -0.92 -8.11
C ALA A 345 11.41 -1.27 -8.78
N GLY A 346 10.47 -1.87 -8.05
CA GLY A 346 9.13 -2.13 -8.59
C GLY A 346 8.22 -0.91 -8.70
N ALA A 347 8.53 0.22 -8.06
CA ALA A 347 7.89 1.50 -8.39
C ALA A 347 8.42 2.05 -9.72
N ALA A 348 9.74 2.02 -9.92
CA ALA A 348 10.41 2.45 -11.14
C ALA A 348 10.03 1.57 -12.34
N ALA A 349 10.01 0.24 -12.21
CA ALA A 349 9.57 -0.68 -13.27
C ALA A 349 8.11 -0.44 -13.69
N ARG A 350 7.22 -0.12 -12.74
CA ARG A 350 5.82 0.24 -13.06
C ARG A 350 5.73 1.56 -13.82
N ARG A 351 6.54 2.56 -13.46
CA ARG A 351 6.60 3.85 -14.19
C ARG A 351 7.16 3.64 -15.60
N LEU A 352 8.24 2.88 -15.72
CA LEU A 352 8.88 2.51 -16.99
C LEU A 352 7.89 1.81 -17.95
N LEU A 353 7.14 0.82 -17.47
CA LEU A 353 6.10 0.13 -18.26
C LEU A 353 4.97 1.07 -18.70
N ASP A 354 4.54 2.00 -17.85
CA ASP A 354 3.49 2.98 -18.17
C ASP A 354 3.98 4.04 -19.18
N GLN A 355 5.25 4.48 -19.05
CA GLN A 355 5.92 5.36 -20.01
C GLN A 355 6.11 4.70 -21.38
N LEU A 356 6.57 3.45 -21.43
CA LEU A 356 6.64 2.65 -22.65
C LEU A 356 5.26 2.46 -23.29
N ALA A 357 4.23 2.19 -22.48
CA ALA A 357 2.86 2.08 -22.95
C ALA A 357 2.33 3.41 -23.51
N HIS A 358 2.76 4.56 -22.99
CA HIS A 358 2.38 5.88 -23.51
C HIS A 358 3.12 6.22 -24.81
N LEU A 359 4.43 5.94 -24.89
CA LEU A 359 5.27 6.20 -26.06
C LEU A 359 4.72 5.52 -27.34
N ARG A 360 4.08 4.36 -27.20
CA ARG A 360 3.41 3.65 -28.31
C ARG A 360 2.17 4.35 -28.87
N HIS A 361 1.49 5.20 -28.09
CA HIS A 361 0.34 5.98 -28.57
C HIS A 361 0.77 7.27 -29.27
N THR A 362 2.06 7.63 -29.21
CA THR A 362 2.68 8.75 -29.91
C THR A 362 3.64 8.23 -30.99
N PRO A 363 3.16 7.82 -32.18
CA PRO A 363 4.03 7.35 -33.25
C PRO A 363 5.03 8.44 -33.68
N PRO A 364 6.20 8.06 -34.24
CA PRO A 364 7.13 9.02 -34.82
C PRO A 364 6.44 9.84 -35.91
N THR A 365 6.69 11.14 -35.94
CA THR A 365 5.92 12.11 -36.74
C THR A 365 6.43 12.19 -38.19
N VAL A 366 6.39 11.05 -38.88
CA VAL A 366 6.72 10.93 -40.31
C VAL A 366 5.41 10.75 -41.10
N SER A 367 4.84 11.83 -41.65
CA SER A 367 3.88 11.80 -42.80
C SER A 367 3.12 13.11 -43.12
N VAL A 368 2.95 14.06 -42.20
CA VAL A 368 1.84 15.04 -42.32
C VAL A 368 2.13 16.28 -43.19
N VAL A 369 3.39 16.62 -43.51
CA VAL A 369 3.71 17.84 -44.27
C VAL A 369 3.63 17.65 -45.80
N ALA A 370 3.80 16.42 -46.30
CA ALA A 370 3.89 16.14 -47.74
C ALA A 370 2.59 16.38 -48.55
N THR A 371 1.43 16.47 -47.90
CA THR A 371 0.12 16.63 -48.58
C THR A 371 -0.38 18.08 -48.64
N ALA A 372 0.24 19.02 -47.92
CA ALA A 372 -0.22 20.42 -47.90
C ALA A 372 0.22 21.24 -49.11
N THR A 373 1.30 20.85 -49.80
CA THR A 373 1.92 21.64 -50.88
C THR A 373 1.41 21.31 -52.28
N SER A 374 0.69 20.20 -52.47
CA SER A 374 0.17 19.77 -53.79
C SER A 374 -1.19 20.40 -54.17
N GLY A 375 -1.66 21.41 -53.42
CA GLY A 375 -3.00 21.96 -53.50
C GLY A 375 -3.09 23.38 -54.09
N ARG A 376 -2.21 23.77 -55.04
CA ARG A 376 -2.33 25.07 -55.72
C ARG A 376 -1.63 25.09 -57.09
N GLY A 377 -2.41 24.93 -58.17
CA GLY A 377 -1.89 25.02 -59.55
C GLY A 377 -2.74 24.26 -60.55
N ALA A 378 -3.80 24.88 -61.06
CA ALA A 378 -4.55 24.40 -62.21
C ALA A 378 -4.60 25.51 -63.27
N ASN A 379 -3.96 25.30 -64.44
CA ASN A 379 -4.61 25.39 -65.75
C ASN A 379 -3.68 25.07 -66.95
N ALA A 380 -4.32 24.81 -68.10
CA ALA A 380 -3.82 24.92 -69.48
C ALA A 380 -2.89 23.83 -70.08
N ASP A 381 -3.56 22.95 -70.85
CA ASP A 381 -3.38 22.72 -72.30
C ASP A 381 -2.23 21.91 -72.94
N ALA A 382 -2.68 21.13 -73.94
CA ALA A 382 -2.06 20.76 -75.22
C ALA A 382 -1.03 19.59 -75.31
N THR A 383 -1.52 18.50 -75.93
CA THR A 383 -0.87 17.68 -76.98
C THR A 383 0.66 17.49 -77.02
N GLY A 384 1.11 16.23 -76.99
CA GLY A 384 2.46 15.86 -77.42
C GLY A 384 2.72 14.36 -77.39
N GLN A 385 3.20 13.80 -78.50
CA GLN A 385 3.40 12.36 -78.70
C GLN A 385 4.89 12.04 -78.87
N GLY A 386 5.40 11.04 -78.14
CA GLY A 386 6.50 10.20 -78.63
C GLY A 386 7.93 10.39 -78.06
N THR A 387 8.67 9.28 -78.22
CA THR A 387 10.13 9.10 -78.28
C THR A 387 11.02 9.20 -77.02
N LYS A 388 11.90 8.19 -76.93
CA LYS A 388 13.08 8.12 -76.06
C LYS A 388 14.23 8.92 -76.68
N ALA A 389 15.14 9.47 -75.87
CA ALA A 389 16.56 9.08 -75.82
C ALA A 389 17.50 10.23 -75.36
N ASP A 390 18.25 9.91 -74.29
CA ASP A 390 19.67 10.19 -74.08
C ASP A 390 20.23 11.62 -73.83
N ALA A 391 21.48 11.62 -73.35
CA ALA A 391 22.40 12.72 -73.05
C ALA A 391 22.00 13.69 -71.91
N GLY A 392 22.79 13.67 -70.82
CA GLY A 392 22.64 14.57 -69.68
C GLY A 392 23.75 15.62 -69.57
N ALA A 393 23.52 16.63 -68.72
CA ALA A 393 24.57 17.45 -68.12
C ALA A 393 24.10 18.05 -66.79
N THR A 394 24.95 17.94 -65.76
CA THR A 394 25.09 18.86 -64.60
C THR A 394 23.85 19.62 -64.10
N GLY A 395 23.19 19.07 -63.07
CA GLY A 395 22.22 19.76 -62.22
C GLY A 395 22.49 19.49 -60.74
N GLN A 396 23.50 20.15 -60.17
CA GLN A 396 23.93 19.97 -58.78
C GLN A 396 22.98 20.71 -57.82
N GLY A 397 21.90 20.05 -57.39
CA GLY A 397 20.83 20.68 -56.59
C GLY A 397 20.28 19.79 -55.48
N THR A 398 20.50 20.21 -54.22
CA THR A 398 19.67 19.92 -53.03
C THR A 398 19.07 18.52 -52.89
N LYS A 399 19.91 17.56 -52.49
CA LYS A 399 19.47 16.28 -51.87
C LYS A 399 19.65 16.26 -50.33
N ALA A 400 19.90 17.43 -49.73
CA ALA A 400 20.33 17.58 -48.33
C ALA A 400 19.19 17.59 -47.30
N ASP A 401 18.04 18.19 -47.62
CA ASP A 401 16.98 18.42 -46.61
C ASP A 401 16.21 17.15 -46.19
N ALA A 402 16.11 16.15 -47.07
CA ALA A 402 15.44 14.87 -46.73
C ALA A 402 16.26 13.97 -45.79
N GLY A 403 17.58 14.18 -45.68
CA GLY A 403 18.45 13.42 -44.78
C GLY A 403 18.33 13.86 -43.32
N ALA A 404 18.23 15.18 -43.10
CA ALA A 404 18.28 15.78 -41.76
C ALA A 404 17.12 15.37 -40.84
N GLU A 405 15.91 15.18 -41.37
CA GLU A 405 14.76 14.74 -40.57
C GLU A 405 14.86 13.27 -40.11
N THR A 406 15.61 12.42 -40.84
CA THR A 406 15.77 11.00 -40.51
C THR A 406 16.81 10.79 -39.39
N ASP A 407 17.87 11.61 -39.36
CA ASP A 407 18.90 11.56 -38.30
C ASP A 407 18.42 12.10 -36.94
N ALA A 408 17.44 13.00 -36.92
CA ALA A 408 17.02 13.74 -35.72
C ALA A 408 16.50 12.85 -34.55
N ASP A 409 16.05 11.62 -34.84
CA ASP A 409 15.52 10.68 -33.85
C ASP A 409 16.42 9.45 -33.62
N ALA A 410 17.55 9.35 -34.33
CA ALA A 410 18.55 8.28 -34.15
C ALA A 410 19.16 8.31 -32.73
N ALA A 411 19.37 9.50 -32.16
CA ALA A 411 19.82 9.65 -30.77
C ALA A 411 18.81 9.09 -29.75
N SER A 412 17.51 9.22 -30.02
CA SER A 412 16.46 8.61 -29.19
C SER A 412 16.47 7.08 -29.32
N ALA A 413 16.71 6.56 -30.52
CA ALA A 413 16.80 5.12 -30.79
C ALA A 413 18.01 4.48 -30.08
N ASP A 414 19.20 5.10 -30.13
CA ASP A 414 20.39 4.64 -29.38
C ASP A 414 20.11 4.64 -27.87
N LEU A 415 19.51 5.70 -27.33
CA LEU A 415 19.20 5.77 -25.90
C LEU A 415 18.16 4.71 -25.47
N LEU A 416 17.14 4.43 -26.30
CA LEU A 416 16.20 3.33 -26.08
C LEU A 416 16.88 1.95 -26.17
N GLY A 417 17.82 1.76 -27.09
CA GLY A 417 18.65 0.56 -27.17
C GLY A 417 19.49 0.33 -25.91
N ARG A 418 20.11 1.38 -25.36
CA ARG A 418 20.82 1.33 -24.07
C ARG A 418 19.88 0.99 -22.91
N VAL A 419 18.65 1.50 -22.91
CA VAL A 419 17.62 1.13 -21.91
C VAL A 419 17.22 -0.34 -22.04
N ALA A 420 17.08 -0.87 -23.26
CA ALA A 420 16.75 -2.28 -23.48
C ALA A 420 17.84 -3.21 -22.92
N ALA A 421 19.10 -2.99 -23.29
CA ALA A 421 20.25 -3.76 -22.78
C ALA A 421 20.40 -3.66 -21.24
N LEU A 422 20.13 -2.48 -20.67
CA LEU A 422 20.13 -2.26 -19.22
C LEU A 422 18.99 -2.99 -18.52
N CYS A 423 17.80 -3.05 -19.12
CA CYS A 423 16.68 -3.85 -18.62
C CYS A 423 17.03 -5.34 -18.63
N GLU A 424 17.59 -5.86 -19.72
CA GLU A 424 18.02 -7.26 -19.82
C GLU A 424 19.06 -7.63 -18.75
N ALA A 425 20.14 -6.85 -18.63
CA ALA A 425 21.15 -7.05 -17.59
C ALA A 425 20.55 -6.99 -16.17
N THR A 426 19.56 -6.10 -15.94
CA THR A 426 18.85 -5.98 -14.65
C THR A 426 17.94 -7.18 -14.37
N ALA A 427 17.25 -7.71 -15.39
CA ALA A 427 16.44 -8.92 -15.27
C ALA A 427 17.31 -10.16 -14.98
N THR A 428 18.45 -10.29 -15.65
CA THR A 428 19.43 -11.37 -15.40
C THR A 428 20.03 -11.28 -14.01
N ALA A 429 20.36 -10.08 -13.52
CA ALA A 429 20.77 -9.86 -12.13
C ALA A 429 19.69 -10.26 -11.10
N LEU A 430 18.42 -9.93 -11.38
CA LEU A 430 17.29 -10.34 -10.54
C LEU A 430 17.08 -11.87 -10.53
N ARG A 431 17.23 -12.55 -11.67
CA ARG A 431 17.11 -14.02 -11.77
C ARG A 431 18.25 -14.74 -11.04
N THR A 432 19.49 -14.33 -11.30
CA THR A 432 20.69 -14.94 -10.70
C THR A 432 20.91 -14.55 -9.24
N GLY A 433 20.30 -13.45 -8.78
CA GLY A 433 20.54 -12.87 -7.46
C GLY A 433 21.94 -12.25 -7.30
N ARG A 434 22.73 -12.16 -8.37
CA ARG A 434 24.05 -11.54 -8.40
C ARG A 434 23.94 -10.11 -8.93
N PRO A 435 24.70 -9.14 -8.41
CA PRO A 435 24.71 -7.79 -8.95
C PRO A 435 25.23 -7.80 -10.39
N PRO A 436 24.71 -6.94 -11.29
CA PRO A 436 25.26 -6.82 -12.63
C PRO A 436 26.69 -6.25 -12.57
N PRO A 437 27.61 -6.70 -13.46
CA PRO A 437 29.03 -6.35 -13.39
C PRO A 437 29.29 -4.84 -13.37
N ARG A 438 30.46 -4.46 -12.82
CA ARG A 438 30.89 -3.07 -12.67
C ARG A 438 31.59 -2.57 -13.94
N SER A 439 30.84 -2.28 -14.99
CA SER A 439 31.34 -1.64 -16.19
C SER A 439 31.41 -0.11 -16.02
N GLY A 440 32.64 0.41 -15.84
CA GLY A 440 33.02 1.82 -16.06
C GLY A 440 32.29 2.89 -15.23
N PRO A 441 32.39 4.17 -15.64
CA PRO A 441 31.39 5.17 -15.30
C PRO A 441 30.01 4.65 -15.72
N PRO A 442 28.92 4.95 -14.98
CA PRO A 442 27.59 4.44 -15.33
C PRO A 442 27.21 4.87 -16.75
N VAL A 443 27.29 3.92 -17.69
CA VAL A 443 27.13 4.14 -19.14
C VAL A 443 25.83 4.87 -19.49
N LEU A 444 24.78 4.65 -18.69
CA LEU A 444 23.50 5.34 -18.84
C LEU A 444 23.53 6.81 -18.35
N ASP A 445 24.21 7.12 -17.23
CA ASP A 445 24.38 8.53 -16.80
C ASP A 445 25.26 9.32 -17.79
N ALA A 446 26.20 8.65 -18.49
CA ALA A 446 26.96 9.27 -19.59
C ALA A 446 26.06 9.53 -20.80
N ALA A 447 25.42 8.49 -21.34
CA ALA A 447 24.51 8.62 -22.49
C ALA A 447 23.36 9.62 -22.24
N MET A 448 22.87 9.74 -21.00
CA MET A 448 21.90 10.77 -20.62
C MET A 448 22.49 12.19 -20.71
N ARG A 449 23.76 12.40 -20.31
CA ARG A 449 24.43 13.71 -20.47
C ARG A 449 24.73 14.03 -21.93
N ASP A 450 25.14 13.03 -22.70
CA ASP A 450 25.44 13.22 -24.12
C ASP A 450 24.14 13.59 -24.89
N PHE A 451 23.03 12.92 -24.55
CA PHE A 451 21.69 13.24 -25.07
C PHE A 451 21.18 14.61 -24.62
N GLN A 452 21.39 15.01 -23.35
CA GLN A 452 21.10 16.38 -22.87
C GLN A 452 21.89 17.42 -23.68
N GLY A 453 23.21 17.22 -23.84
CA GLY A 453 24.08 18.11 -24.61
C GLY A 453 23.62 18.26 -26.06
N LEU A 454 23.17 17.16 -26.67
CA LEU A 454 22.54 17.17 -28.00
C LEU A 454 21.23 17.97 -28.03
N ARG A 455 20.32 17.79 -27.07
CA ARG A 455 19.07 18.58 -26.97
C ARG A 455 19.33 20.07 -26.81
N ILE A 456 20.28 20.44 -25.95
CA ILE A 456 20.68 21.84 -25.72
C ILE A 456 21.27 22.41 -27.02
N THR A 457 22.21 21.69 -27.65
CA THR A 457 22.84 22.11 -28.91
C THR A 457 21.80 22.34 -30.01
N GLN A 458 20.87 21.40 -30.20
CA GLN A 458 19.74 21.49 -31.12
C GLN A 458 18.84 22.71 -30.85
N ALA A 459 18.59 23.05 -29.59
CA ALA A 459 17.79 24.22 -29.21
C ALA A 459 18.55 25.56 -29.34
N THR A 460 19.89 25.54 -29.28
CA THR A 460 20.75 26.73 -29.45
C THR A 460 21.18 26.99 -30.90
N GLY A 461 20.93 26.04 -31.81
CA GLY A 461 21.28 26.14 -33.23
C GLY A 461 20.47 27.20 -33.99
N PRO A 462 20.83 27.46 -35.27
CA PRO A 462 20.05 28.36 -36.13
C PRO A 462 18.59 27.89 -36.27
N PRO A 463 17.59 28.78 -36.47
CA PRO A 463 16.17 28.42 -36.41
C PRO A 463 15.73 27.28 -37.33
N GLN A 464 16.41 27.08 -38.46
CA GLN A 464 16.16 26.01 -39.44
C GLN A 464 16.61 24.62 -38.95
N SER A 465 17.50 24.53 -37.96
CA SER A 465 18.00 23.26 -37.40
C SER A 465 17.33 22.83 -36.10
N VAL A 466 16.34 23.60 -35.61
CA VAL A 466 15.68 23.31 -34.33
C VAL A 466 14.58 22.26 -34.54
N PRO A 467 14.59 21.13 -33.81
CA PRO A 467 13.60 20.07 -34.01
C PRO A 467 12.16 20.55 -33.72
N PRO A 468 11.15 20.06 -34.46
CA PRO A 468 9.77 20.43 -34.22
C PRO A 468 9.28 19.90 -32.86
N ALA A 469 8.35 20.62 -32.23
CA ALA A 469 7.88 20.34 -30.86
C ALA A 469 7.42 18.88 -30.59
N PRO A 470 6.81 18.12 -31.53
CA PRO A 470 6.55 16.69 -31.36
C PRO A 470 7.81 15.84 -31.12
N VAL A 471 8.92 16.12 -31.82
CA VAL A 471 10.21 15.42 -31.65
C VAL A 471 10.79 15.72 -30.28
N LEU A 472 10.78 16.99 -29.86
CA LEU A 472 11.25 17.38 -28.52
C LEU A 472 10.42 16.77 -27.39
N ARG A 473 9.10 16.59 -27.59
CA ARG A 473 8.23 15.84 -26.66
C ARG A 473 8.52 14.33 -26.65
N ARG A 474 8.91 13.74 -27.79
CA ARG A 474 9.41 12.35 -27.86
C ARG A 474 10.73 12.20 -27.10
N GLN A 475 11.71 13.08 -27.36
CA GLN A 475 12.99 13.11 -26.64
C GLN A 475 12.80 13.29 -25.12
N SER A 476 11.93 14.21 -24.70
CA SER A 476 11.51 14.39 -23.30
C SER A 476 10.96 13.10 -22.67
N SER A 477 10.09 12.40 -23.40
CA SER A 477 9.50 11.13 -22.96
C SER A 477 10.54 10.01 -22.85
N VAL A 478 11.48 9.91 -23.81
CA VAL A 478 12.60 8.95 -23.80
C VAL A 478 13.56 9.23 -22.63
N LEU A 479 13.87 10.49 -22.35
CA LEU A 479 14.70 10.89 -21.22
C LEU A 479 14.03 10.56 -19.87
N ALA A 480 12.73 10.83 -19.74
CA ALA A 480 11.92 10.48 -18.56
C ALA A 480 11.83 8.97 -18.32
N LEU A 481 11.79 8.19 -19.39
CA LEU A 481 11.78 6.73 -19.41
C LEU A 481 13.16 6.19 -19.00
N THR A 482 14.22 6.81 -19.51
CA THR A 482 15.62 6.47 -19.23
C THR A 482 15.97 6.69 -17.76
N GLU A 483 15.52 7.77 -17.12
CA GLU A 483 15.67 7.92 -15.66
C GLU A 483 14.92 6.81 -14.90
N SER A 484 13.70 6.45 -15.31
CA SER A 484 12.98 5.33 -14.66
C SER A 484 13.78 4.02 -14.74
N ALA A 485 14.42 3.75 -15.87
CA ALA A 485 15.31 2.60 -16.03
C ALA A 485 16.59 2.73 -15.17
N ARG A 486 17.19 3.92 -15.07
CA ARG A 486 18.35 4.21 -14.21
C ARG A 486 18.05 4.03 -12.73
N ILE A 487 16.88 4.51 -12.28
CA ILE A 487 16.39 4.34 -10.90
C ILE A 487 16.16 2.86 -10.60
N LEU A 488 15.52 2.14 -11.53
CA LEU A 488 15.31 0.70 -11.46
C LEU A 488 16.62 -0.07 -11.29
N GLN A 489 17.60 0.09 -12.20
CA GLN A 489 18.89 -0.62 -12.08
C GLN A 489 19.61 -0.25 -10.78
N THR A 490 19.63 1.04 -10.42
CA THR A 490 20.30 1.51 -9.21
C THR A 490 19.69 0.90 -7.95
N ALA A 491 18.35 0.84 -7.88
CA ALA A 491 17.62 0.22 -6.79
C ALA A 491 17.85 -1.30 -6.75
N VAL A 492 17.79 -2.01 -7.89
CA VAL A 492 18.12 -3.45 -7.95
C VAL A 492 19.55 -3.71 -7.48
N ARG A 493 20.54 -2.93 -7.95
CA ARG A 493 21.95 -3.08 -7.53
C ARG A 493 22.11 -2.84 -6.02
N VAL A 494 21.51 -1.80 -5.45
CA VAL A 494 21.49 -1.57 -3.98
C VAL A 494 20.82 -2.75 -3.23
N GLY A 495 19.77 -3.34 -3.81
CA GLY A 495 19.05 -4.45 -3.22
C GLY A 495 19.80 -5.79 -3.24
N LEU A 496 20.68 -6.01 -4.22
CA LEU A 496 21.48 -7.22 -4.38
C LEU A 496 22.87 -7.11 -3.72
N ASP A 497 23.57 -5.98 -3.86
CA ASP A 497 24.91 -5.78 -3.30
C ASP A 497 24.92 -5.76 -1.76
N GLY A 498 23.86 -5.25 -1.12
CA GLY A 498 23.77 -5.04 0.33
C GLY A 498 24.76 -3.99 0.91
N ARG A 499 25.78 -3.59 0.14
CA ARG A 499 26.78 -2.56 0.42
C ARG A 499 27.21 -1.88 -0.90
N ARG A 500 26.67 -0.69 -1.20
CA ARG A 500 27.42 0.26 -2.05
C ARG A 500 28.39 1.05 -1.16
N ARG A 501 29.51 1.50 -1.74
CA ARG A 501 30.26 2.64 -1.21
C ARG A 501 29.62 3.92 -1.79
N PRO A 502 29.31 4.95 -0.97
CA PRO A 502 28.75 6.21 -1.44
C PRO A 502 29.70 7.02 -2.35
N PRO A 503 29.19 8.02 -3.09
CA PRO A 503 27.78 8.44 -3.17
C PRO A 503 27.04 7.95 -4.43
N ILE A 504 25.74 7.67 -4.29
CA ILE A 504 24.83 7.44 -5.42
C ILE A 504 24.04 8.73 -5.71
N PRO A 505 24.20 9.38 -6.87
CA PRO A 505 23.42 10.56 -7.22
C PRO A 505 22.03 10.22 -7.82
N PRO A 506 20.94 10.88 -7.39
CA PRO A 506 20.84 11.85 -6.29
C PRO A 506 20.70 11.16 -4.92
N ARG A 507 21.44 11.66 -3.92
CA ARG A 507 21.49 11.09 -2.55
C ARG A 507 20.12 11.03 -1.87
N GLU A 508 19.23 11.97 -2.17
CA GLU A 508 17.91 12.10 -1.53
C GLU A 508 16.97 10.95 -1.92
N LEU A 509 17.03 10.51 -3.18
CA LEU A 509 16.24 9.39 -3.69
C LEU A 509 16.73 8.04 -3.15
N PHE A 510 18.04 7.91 -2.92
CA PHE A 510 18.69 6.68 -2.44
C PHE A 510 19.21 6.78 -1.00
N TRP A 511 18.64 7.67 -0.17
CA TRP A 511 19.12 7.98 1.20
C TRP A 511 19.33 6.75 2.10
N TYR A 512 18.59 5.68 1.84
CA TYR A 512 18.68 4.43 2.58
C TYR A 512 19.86 3.53 2.17
N ALA A 513 20.50 3.75 1.02
CA ALA A 513 21.62 2.93 0.56
C ALA A 513 22.83 3.02 1.50
N ASP A 514 23.14 4.25 1.92
CA ASP A 514 24.30 4.62 2.74
C ASP A 514 24.02 4.48 4.25
N THR A 515 22.76 4.32 4.64
CA THR A 515 22.34 4.24 6.05
C THR A 515 22.49 2.80 6.59
N PRO A 516 23.12 2.56 7.76
CA PRO A 516 23.22 1.23 8.33
C PRO A 516 21.85 0.65 8.72
N THR A 517 21.73 -0.68 8.66
CA THR A 517 20.43 -1.36 8.78
C THR A 517 19.74 -1.07 10.12
N TYR A 518 20.46 -1.03 11.25
CA TYR A 518 19.86 -0.72 12.55
C TYR A 518 19.27 0.71 12.60
N LEU A 519 19.95 1.71 12.01
CA LEU A 519 19.45 3.08 11.98
C LEU A 519 18.22 3.21 11.07
N LEU A 520 18.15 2.44 9.99
CA LEU A 520 16.98 2.34 9.12
C LEU A 520 15.75 1.70 9.79
N TRP A 521 15.98 0.84 10.78
CA TRP A 521 14.95 0.31 11.67
C TRP A 521 14.55 1.35 12.71
N TRP A 522 15.52 1.95 13.41
CA TRP A 522 15.29 3.01 14.39
C TRP A 522 14.48 4.17 13.81
N ARG A 523 14.89 4.71 12.65
CA ARG A 523 14.21 5.81 11.94
C ARG A 523 12.81 5.43 11.44
N ARG A 524 12.51 4.13 11.30
CA ARG A 524 11.15 3.65 11.02
C ARG A 524 10.32 3.60 12.30
N LEU A 525 10.87 3.01 13.36
CA LEU A 525 10.24 2.95 14.68
C LEU A 525 9.89 4.36 15.18
N THR A 526 10.86 5.27 15.27
CA THR A 526 10.62 6.66 15.73
C THR A 526 9.66 7.43 14.82
N GLY A 527 9.72 7.21 13.51
CA GLY A 527 8.74 7.77 12.56
C GLY A 527 7.30 7.30 12.79
N HIS A 528 7.11 6.14 13.43
CA HIS A 528 5.80 5.65 13.88
C HIS A 528 5.52 5.93 15.37
N MET A 529 6.49 6.38 16.18
CA MET A 529 6.29 6.79 17.59
C MET A 529 5.65 8.18 17.69
N THR A 530 4.49 8.37 17.08
CA THR A 530 3.68 9.57 17.22
C THR A 530 2.27 9.20 17.67
N LEU A 531 1.64 10.05 18.47
CA LEU A 531 0.22 9.93 18.84
C LEU A 531 -0.74 10.00 17.64
N ARG A 532 -0.24 10.22 16.42
CA ARG A 532 -0.99 10.17 15.16
C ARG A 532 -0.79 8.87 14.37
N SER A 533 0.16 8.02 14.76
CA SER A 533 0.44 6.80 14.02
C SER A 533 -0.49 5.67 14.43
N VAL A 534 -1.15 5.07 13.45
CA VAL A 534 -2.05 3.93 13.64
C VAL A 534 -1.38 2.79 14.41
N LEU A 535 -0.15 2.44 14.01
CA LEU A 535 0.59 1.31 14.58
C LEU A 535 0.95 1.55 16.05
N PHE A 536 1.24 2.78 16.43
CA PHE A 536 1.50 3.16 17.82
C PHE A 536 0.23 3.10 18.66
N GLN A 537 -0.86 3.74 18.21
CA GLN A 537 -2.14 3.71 18.92
C GLN A 537 -2.65 2.27 19.11
N ASN A 538 -2.53 1.42 18.08
CA ASN A 538 -2.90 0.01 18.19
C ASN A 538 -1.99 -0.77 19.17
N ALA A 539 -0.68 -0.51 19.17
CA ALA A 539 0.24 -1.15 20.11
C ALA A 539 -0.04 -0.74 21.57
N VAL A 540 -0.31 0.55 21.83
CA VAL A 540 -0.72 1.05 23.15
C VAL A 540 -2.05 0.44 23.57
N ARG A 541 -3.05 0.39 22.67
CA ARG A 541 -4.36 -0.23 22.94
C ARG A 541 -4.23 -1.70 23.34
N THR A 542 -3.47 -2.47 22.56
CA THR A 542 -3.22 -3.89 22.85
C THR A 542 -2.49 -4.06 24.19
N ALA A 543 -1.43 -3.29 24.42
CA ALA A 543 -0.70 -3.29 25.69
C ALA A 543 -1.61 -3.01 26.88
N LEU A 544 -2.37 -1.90 26.86
CA LEU A 544 -3.29 -1.51 27.93
C LEU A 544 -4.37 -2.56 28.17
N GLY A 545 -4.96 -3.12 27.10
CA GLY A 545 -5.99 -4.16 27.24
C GLY A 545 -5.46 -5.43 27.89
N LEU A 546 -4.23 -5.85 27.55
CA LEU A 546 -3.60 -7.03 28.14
C LEU A 546 -3.14 -6.76 29.59
N GLY A 547 -2.61 -5.58 29.88
CA GLY A 547 -2.25 -5.14 31.22
C GLY A 547 -3.47 -5.09 32.14
N ALA A 548 -4.58 -4.51 31.66
CA ALA A 548 -5.86 -4.51 32.37
C ALA A 548 -6.41 -5.93 32.56
N ALA A 549 -6.33 -6.80 31.55
CA ALA A 549 -6.72 -8.21 31.69
C ALA A 549 -5.85 -8.95 32.73
N ARG A 550 -4.52 -8.75 32.74
CA ARG A 550 -3.63 -9.37 33.74
C ARG A 550 -3.87 -8.83 35.14
N LEU A 551 -4.25 -7.56 35.28
CA LEU A 551 -4.60 -6.93 36.54
C LEU A 551 -5.91 -7.52 37.07
N VAL A 552 -6.99 -7.47 36.28
CA VAL A 552 -8.32 -7.99 36.66
C VAL A 552 -8.28 -9.47 36.97
N ALA A 553 -7.64 -10.28 36.12
CA ALA A 553 -7.53 -11.72 36.35
C ALA A 553 -6.69 -12.07 37.58
N GLY A 554 -5.68 -11.24 37.92
CA GLY A 554 -4.86 -11.41 39.12
C GLY A 554 -5.46 -10.81 40.40
N SER A 555 -6.47 -9.95 40.30
CA SER A 555 -7.18 -9.37 41.46
C SER A 555 -8.47 -10.10 41.82
N LEU A 556 -9.07 -10.79 40.85
CA LEU A 556 -10.27 -11.62 41.03
C LEU A 556 -9.93 -13.12 41.22
N ASP A 557 -8.64 -13.45 41.30
CA ASP A 557 -8.08 -14.80 41.41
C ASP A 557 -8.74 -15.83 40.47
N LEU A 558 -8.89 -15.45 39.19
CA LEU A 558 -9.55 -16.29 38.19
C LEU A 558 -8.70 -17.51 37.90
N SER A 559 -9.20 -18.70 38.28
CA SER A 559 -8.58 -20.03 38.12
C SER A 559 -7.90 -20.24 36.77
N HIS A 560 -8.48 -19.69 35.69
CA HIS A 560 -8.01 -19.84 34.32
C HIS A 560 -7.82 -18.49 33.59
N GLY A 561 -7.53 -17.41 34.31
CA GLY A 561 -7.55 -16.04 33.79
C GLY A 561 -6.64 -15.72 32.60
N PHE A 562 -5.73 -16.61 32.19
CA PHE A 562 -5.06 -16.52 30.88
C PHE A 562 -6.05 -16.54 29.70
N TRP A 563 -7.24 -17.13 29.88
CA TRP A 563 -8.35 -17.07 28.92
C TRP A 563 -8.89 -15.66 28.70
N VAL A 564 -8.94 -14.82 29.74
CA VAL A 564 -9.29 -13.39 29.62
C VAL A 564 -8.32 -12.69 28.67
N LEU A 565 -7.02 -12.94 28.83
CA LEU A 565 -5.97 -12.35 27.98
C LEU A 565 -6.07 -12.87 26.54
N LEU A 566 -6.38 -14.15 26.33
CA LEU A 566 -6.63 -14.70 24.99
C LEU A 566 -7.90 -14.10 24.35
N ALA A 567 -8.96 -13.87 25.12
CA ALA A 567 -10.17 -13.20 24.64
C ALA A 567 -9.87 -11.74 24.24
N VAL A 568 -9.14 -10.97 25.05
CA VAL A 568 -8.69 -9.61 24.68
C VAL A 568 -7.85 -9.62 23.40
N LEU A 569 -6.88 -10.53 23.28
CA LEU A 569 -6.01 -10.64 22.12
C LEU A 569 -6.77 -11.01 20.83
N THR A 570 -7.74 -11.93 20.92
CA THR A 570 -8.46 -12.46 19.74
C THR A 570 -9.68 -11.64 19.33
N LEU A 571 -10.34 -10.95 20.28
CA LEU A 571 -11.57 -10.17 20.04
C LEU A 571 -11.31 -8.67 19.89
N GLY A 572 -10.17 -8.17 20.38
CA GLY A 572 -9.81 -6.75 20.38
C GLY A 572 -9.52 -6.18 18.98
N ARG A 573 -10.56 -5.90 18.20
CA ARG A 573 -10.47 -5.25 16.87
C ARG A 573 -10.19 -3.75 16.97
N THR A 574 -9.73 -3.15 15.87
CA THR A 574 -9.31 -1.73 15.80
C THR A 574 -10.45 -0.73 15.71
N THR A 575 -11.71 -1.18 15.61
CA THR A 575 -12.89 -0.31 15.52
C THR A 575 -13.96 -0.74 16.54
N ALA A 576 -14.64 0.24 17.16
CA ALA A 576 -15.65 -0.04 18.18
C ALA A 576 -16.82 -0.90 17.66
N GLY A 577 -17.42 -0.55 16.50
CA GLY A 577 -18.50 -1.33 15.90
C GLY A 577 -18.06 -2.73 15.41
N GLY A 578 -16.84 -2.84 14.88
CA GLY A 578 -16.24 -4.13 14.51
C GLY A 578 -15.93 -5.01 15.72
N THR A 579 -15.62 -4.40 16.87
CA THR A 579 -15.42 -5.08 18.17
C THR A 579 -16.75 -5.54 18.75
N TRP A 580 -17.78 -4.67 18.80
CA TRP A 580 -19.11 -5.05 19.32
C TRP A 580 -19.75 -6.23 18.58
N THR A 581 -19.70 -6.20 17.24
CA THR A 581 -20.20 -7.30 16.41
C THR A 581 -19.41 -8.61 16.61
N ALA A 582 -18.08 -8.51 16.79
CA ALA A 582 -17.23 -9.65 17.13
C ALA A 582 -17.53 -10.20 18.53
N VAL A 583 -17.65 -9.34 19.55
CA VAL A 583 -17.98 -9.68 20.94
C VAL A 583 -19.32 -10.43 21.01
N ARG A 584 -20.39 -9.89 20.40
CA ARG A 584 -21.69 -10.57 20.38
C ARG A 584 -21.61 -11.95 19.72
N SER A 585 -20.87 -12.06 18.60
CA SER A 585 -20.66 -13.35 17.93
C SER A 585 -19.80 -14.31 18.76
N ALA A 586 -18.84 -13.80 19.52
CA ALA A 586 -17.94 -14.59 20.35
C ALA A 586 -18.67 -15.14 21.58
N LEU A 587 -19.42 -14.30 22.30
CA LEU A 587 -20.22 -14.71 23.44
C LEU A 587 -21.26 -15.76 23.06
N ALA A 588 -21.99 -15.57 21.97
CA ALA A 588 -22.93 -16.57 21.47
C ALA A 588 -22.25 -17.91 21.10
N GLY A 589 -21.04 -17.85 20.50
CA GLY A 589 -20.23 -19.03 20.22
C GLY A 589 -19.72 -19.73 21.48
N THR A 590 -19.22 -18.98 22.45
CA THR A 590 -18.73 -19.51 23.73
C THR A 590 -19.86 -20.15 24.53
N LEU A 591 -21.05 -19.54 24.59
CA LEU A 591 -22.22 -20.14 25.24
C LEU A 591 -22.60 -21.48 24.59
N ALA A 592 -22.68 -21.54 23.25
CA ALA A 592 -22.95 -22.79 22.54
C ALA A 592 -21.85 -23.85 22.76
N GLY A 593 -20.58 -23.44 22.76
CA GLY A 593 -19.44 -24.31 23.05
C GLY A 593 -19.40 -24.82 24.49
N ALA A 594 -19.73 -23.98 25.47
CA ALA A 594 -19.82 -24.31 26.87
C ALA A 594 -20.96 -25.30 27.15
N LEU A 595 -22.13 -25.10 26.52
CA LEU A 595 -23.23 -26.07 26.58
C LEU A 595 -22.83 -27.42 25.97
N ALA A 596 -22.28 -27.44 24.76
CA ALA A 596 -21.82 -28.68 24.12
C ALA A 596 -20.73 -29.40 24.92
N THR A 597 -19.82 -28.64 25.54
CA THR A 597 -18.77 -29.14 26.43
C THR A 597 -19.35 -29.71 27.72
N GLY A 598 -20.29 -29.00 28.36
CA GLY A 598 -20.97 -29.48 29.56
C GLY A 598 -21.72 -30.79 29.30
N THR A 599 -22.44 -30.89 28.18
CA THR A 599 -23.06 -32.16 27.76
C THR A 599 -22.03 -33.26 27.52
N LEU A 600 -20.90 -32.97 26.87
CA LEU A 600 -19.82 -33.95 26.67
C LEU A 600 -19.27 -34.44 28.02
N LEU A 601 -18.94 -33.53 28.94
CA LEU A 601 -18.40 -33.85 30.27
C LEU A 601 -19.39 -34.68 31.10
N LEU A 602 -20.69 -34.38 31.03
CA LEU A 602 -21.73 -35.13 31.73
C LEU A 602 -21.96 -36.54 31.15
N VAL A 603 -21.91 -36.70 29.83
CA VAL A 603 -22.15 -37.99 29.16
C VAL A 603 -20.93 -38.91 29.20
N VAL A 604 -19.73 -38.34 29.05
CA VAL A 604 -18.45 -39.09 29.01
C VAL A 604 -17.87 -39.29 30.41
N GLY A 605 -18.22 -38.44 31.38
CA GLY A 605 -17.76 -38.56 32.76
C GLY A 605 -16.23 -38.57 32.86
N ARG A 606 -15.66 -39.59 33.51
CA ARG A 606 -14.22 -39.72 33.78
C ARG A 606 -13.46 -40.57 32.74
N HIS A 607 -14.06 -40.92 31.61
CA HIS A 607 -13.42 -41.76 30.58
C HIS A 607 -12.39 -40.98 29.76
N THR A 608 -11.14 -40.94 30.23
CA THR A 608 -10.01 -40.19 29.64
C THR A 608 -9.80 -40.49 28.15
N ASP A 609 -9.93 -41.76 27.76
CA ASP A 609 -9.71 -42.24 26.39
C ASP A 609 -10.70 -41.63 25.38
N ALA A 610 -11.93 -41.35 25.81
CA ALA A 610 -12.94 -40.71 24.96
C ALA A 610 -12.58 -39.24 24.69
N TYR A 611 -11.99 -38.52 25.65
CA TYR A 611 -11.47 -37.17 25.42
C TYR A 611 -10.27 -37.17 24.46
N ALA A 612 -9.39 -38.18 24.55
CA ALA A 612 -8.29 -38.37 23.59
C ALA A 612 -8.81 -38.70 22.17
N ALA A 613 -9.85 -39.52 22.05
CA ALA A 613 -10.50 -39.80 20.76
C ALA A 613 -11.19 -38.55 20.16
N VAL A 614 -11.78 -37.69 21.00
CA VAL A 614 -12.51 -36.49 20.57
C VAL A 614 -11.57 -35.31 20.25
N LEU A 615 -10.41 -35.17 20.91
CA LEU A 615 -9.53 -34.02 20.76
C LEU A 615 -9.04 -33.82 19.32
N VAL A 616 -8.60 -34.88 18.62
CA VAL A 616 -8.12 -34.80 17.23
C VAL A 616 -9.20 -34.28 16.26
N PRO A 617 -10.40 -34.89 16.15
CA PRO A 617 -11.46 -34.38 15.28
C PRO A 617 -11.98 -33.00 15.74
N ALA A 618 -12.04 -32.72 17.04
CA ALA A 618 -12.40 -31.39 17.55
C ALA A 618 -11.41 -30.31 17.08
N MET A 619 -10.09 -30.59 17.12
CA MET A 619 -9.05 -29.66 16.64
C MET A 619 -9.11 -29.44 15.13
N LEU A 620 -9.28 -30.51 14.35
CA LEU A 620 -9.51 -30.39 12.90
C LEU A 620 -10.75 -29.55 12.59
N ALA A 621 -11.87 -29.81 13.27
CA ALA A 621 -13.10 -29.03 13.12
C ALA A 621 -12.89 -27.56 13.50
N ALA A 622 -12.30 -27.28 14.67
CA ALA A 622 -12.06 -25.91 15.15
C ALA A 622 -11.21 -25.09 14.17
N PHE A 623 -10.11 -25.67 13.70
CA PHE A 623 -9.13 -24.97 12.87
C PHE A 623 -9.53 -24.91 11.38
N ALA A 624 -10.35 -25.84 10.89
CA ALA A 624 -10.91 -25.78 9.55
C ALA A 624 -12.19 -24.93 9.49
N LEU A 625 -13.19 -25.21 10.35
CA LEU A 625 -14.51 -24.58 10.29
C LEU A 625 -14.52 -23.17 10.89
N GLY A 626 -13.76 -22.91 11.95
CA GLY A 626 -13.70 -21.58 12.59
C GLY A 626 -13.36 -20.45 11.59
N PRO A 627 -12.26 -20.54 10.81
CA PRO A 627 -11.93 -19.56 9.78
C PRO A 627 -12.91 -19.52 8.58
N LEU A 628 -13.72 -20.56 8.37
CA LEU A 628 -14.65 -20.66 7.24
C LEU A 628 -16.07 -20.18 7.57
N LEU A 629 -16.53 -20.40 8.80
CA LEU A 629 -17.89 -20.10 9.26
C LEU A 629 -17.96 -18.87 10.18
N GLY A 630 -16.82 -18.40 10.70
CA GLY A 630 -16.70 -17.15 11.44
C GLY A 630 -16.52 -17.31 12.96
N ILE A 631 -16.54 -16.17 13.66
CA ILE A 631 -16.10 -16.05 15.07
C ILE A 631 -16.88 -16.96 16.02
N ALA A 632 -18.20 -17.08 15.86
CA ALA A 632 -19.02 -17.93 16.73
C ALA A 632 -18.55 -19.39 16.71
N TRP A 633 -18.39 -19.96 15.51
CA TRP A 633 -17.89 -21.33 15.33
C TRP A 633 -16.46 -21.50 15.83
N ALA A 634 -15.60 -20.50 15.62
CA ALA A 634 -14.24 -20.53 16.14
C ALA A 634 -14.20 -20.60 17.67
N GLN A 635 -15.03 -19.80 18.38
CA GLN A 635 -15.09 -19.82 19.84
C GLN A 635 -15.76 -21.08 20.40
N ALA A 636 -16.84 -21.55 19.75
CA ALA A 636 -17.55 -22.76 20.16
C ALA A 636 -16.64 -23.99 20.09
N LEU A 637 -16.01 -24.23 18.93
CA LEU A 637 -15.16 -25.38 18.70
C LEU A 637 -13.82 -25.29 19.45
N PHE A 638 -13.28 -24.08 19.65
CA PHE A 638 -12.09 -23.90 20.48
C PHE A 638 -12.36 -24.22 21.96
N THR A 639 -13.54 -23.88 22.47
CA THR A 639 -13.96 -24.26 23.83
C THR A 639 -13.99 -25.79 23.98
N LEU A 640 -14.55 -26.50 23.01
CA LEU A 640 -14.56 -27.97 22.98
C LEU A 640 -13.14 -28.58 22.97
N VAL A 641 -12.26 -28.07 22.09
CA VAL A 641 -10.85 -28.49 22.00
C VAL A 641 -10.11 -28.34 23.32
N VAL A 642 -10.25 -27.17 23.93
CA VAL A 642 -9.61 -26.84 25.20
C VAL A 642 -10.06 -27.79 26.30
N SER A 643 -11.37 -27.96 26.45
CA SER A 643 -11.93 -28.79 27.52
C SER A 643 -11.59 -30.27 27.34
N ALA A 644 -11.59 -30.77 26.10
CA ALA A 644 -11.12 -32.13 25.81
C ALA A 644 -9.62 -32.33 26.14
N ALA A 645 -8.78 -31.31 25.96
CA ALA A 645 -7.37 -31.39 26.34
C ALA A 645 -7.16 -31.33 27.87
N PHE A 646 -7.83 -30.41 28.57
CA PHE A 646 -7.70 -30.28 30.03
C PHE A 646 -8.28 -31.49 30.80
N ALA A 647 -9.37 -32.09 30.31
CA ALA A 647 -9.96 -33.30 30.88
C ALA A 647 -9.04 -34.54 30.86
N GLN A 648 -7.95 -34.51 30.08
CA GLN A 648 -6.91 -35.57 30.07
C GLN A 648 -5.79 -35.32 31.08
N ILE A 649 -5.66 -34.10 31.62
CA ILE A 649 -4.60 -33.70 32.56
C ILE A 649 -5.10 -33.69 34.00
N ALA A 650 -6.31 -33.19 34.22
CA ALA A 650 -6.93 -33.10 35.54
C ALA A 650 -8.42 -33.45 35.43
N PRO A 651 -9.06 -33.92 36.53
CA PRO A 651 -10.50 -34.21 36.54
C PRO A 651 -11.32 -32.96 36.22
N ALA A 652 -11.85 -32.88 34.99
CA ALA A 652 -12.66 -31.75 34.56
C ALA A 652 -14.07 -31.83 35.17
N SER A 653 -14.47 -30.77 35.89
CA SER A 653 -15.84 -30.54 36.33
C SER A 653 -16.57 -29.61 35.37
N TRP A 654 -17.89 -29.46 35.55
CA TRP A 654 -18.70 -28.51 34.76
C TRP A 654 -18.24 -27.05 34.93
N GLN A 655 -17.55 -26.72 36.03
CA GLN A 655 -17.01 -25.39 36.34
C GLN A 655 -16.04 -24.90 35.25
N LEU A 656 -15.36 -25.81 34.53
CA LEU A 656 -14.50 -25.46 33.40
C LEU A 656 -15.28 -24.75 32.28
N ALA A 657 -16.57 -25.06 32.11
CA ALA A 657 -17.45 -24.41 31.16
C ALA A 657 -18.02 -23.07 31.68
N GLU A 658 -18.18 -22.94 33.00
CA GLU A 658 -18.58 -21.69 33.68
C GLU A 658 -17.45 -20.65 33.60
N ASP A 659 -16.25 -21.01 34.06
CA ASP A 659 -15.02 -20.21 33.99
C ASP A 659 -14.85 -19.64 32.58
N ARG A 660 -15.03 -20.48 31.55
CA ARG A 660 -14.89 -20.09 30.15
C ARG A 660 -15.87 -18.98 29.72
N ILE A 661 -17.11 -19.00 30.24
CA ILE A 661 -18.10 -17.94 29.97
C ILE A 661 -17.67 -16.65 30.66
N VAL A 662 -17.28 -16.72 31.95
CA VAL A 662 -16.82 -15.58 32.74
C VAL A 662 -15.58 -14.94 32.12
N ASP A 663 -14.61 -15.73 31.70
CA ASP A 663 -13.36 -15.26 31.09
C ASP A 663 -13.58 -14.55 29.76
N VAL A 664 -14.43 -15.12 28.89
CA VAL A 664 -14.72 -14.50 27.58
C VAL A 664 -15.60 -13.27 27.75
N ALA A 665 -16.52 -13.23 28.72
CA ALA A 665 -17.27 -12.03 29.07
C ALA A 665 -16.35 -10.91 29.59
N THR A 666 -15.48 -11.22 30.54
CA THR A 666 -14.51 -10.29 31.13
C THR A 666 -13.54 -9.75 30.08
N GLY A 667 -12.96 -10.64 29.26
CA GLY A 667 -12.05 -10.24 28.18
C GLY A 667 -12.74 -9.44 27.07
N SER A 668 -14.02 -9.73 26.80
CA SER A 668 -14.84 -8.93 25.88
C SER A 668 -15.12 -7.53 26.42
N ALA A 669 -15.43 -7.40 27.71
CA ALA A 669 -15.68 -6.11 28.35
C ALA A 669 -14.41 -5.23 28.36
N ILE A 670 -13.26 -5.79 28.76
CA ILE A 670 -11.96 -5.11 28.72
C ILE A 670 -11.58 -4.72 27.29
N GLY A 671 -11.73 -5.65 26.33
CA GLY A 671 -11.46 -5.40 24.91
C GLY A 671 -12.33 -4.30 24.31
N LEU A 672 -13.61 -4.22 24.70
CA LEU A 672 -14.53 -3.17 24.28
C LEU A 672 -14.19 -1.81 24.91
N LEU A 673 -13.90 -1.78 26.21
CA LEU A 673 -13.50 -0.57 26.94
C LEU A 673 -12.22 0.03 26.34
N CYS A 674 -11.17 -0.78 26.16
CA CYS A 674 -9.93 -0.33 25.52
C CYS A 674 -10.13 0.05 24.04
N GLY A 675 -11.05 -0.62 23.32
CA GLY A 675 -11.43 -0.27 21.96
C GLY A 675 -12.11 1.10 21.84
N LEU A 676 -12.99 1.43 22.79
CA LEU A 676 -13.69 2.72 22.87
C LEU A 676 -12.77 3.87 23.27
N LEU A 677 -11.93 3.66 24.31
CA LEU A 677 -11.03 4.69 24.84
C LEU A 677 -9.88 5.03 23.88
N ALA A 678 -9.36 4.07 23.13
CA ALA A 678 -8.19 4.28 22.29
C ALA A 678 -8.48 4.91 20.92
N TRP A 679 -9.65 4.65 20.32
CA TRP A 679 -9.90 5.04 18.91
C TRP A 679 -11.38 5.35 18.56
N PRO A 680 -11.87 6.58 18.82
CA PRO A 680 -13.21 6.99 18.37
C PRO A 680 -13.30 7.33 16.87
N ALA A 681 -12.18 7.53 16.16
CA ALA A 681 -12.17 8.11 14.81
C ALA A 681 -12.33 7.11 13.61
N GLY A 682 -12.02 5.82 13.77
CA GLY A 682 -11.90 4.81 12.71
C GLY A 682 -10.77 5.03 11.69
N ALA A 683 -10.30 3.97 11.01
CA ALA A 683 -9.24 4.10 10.00
C ALA A 683 -9.68 4.88 8.74
N ARG A 684 -10.98 4.86 8.41
CA ARG A 684 -11.55 5.64 7.30
C ARG A 684 -11.24 7.14 7.46
N ARG A 685 -11.43 7.70 8.66
CA ARG A 685 -11.17 9.12 8.94
C ARG A 685 -9.69 9.46 8.90
N GLU A 686 -8.82 8.56 9.35
CA GLU A 686 -7.37 8.80 9.34
C GLU A 686 -6.77 8.71 7.92
N VAL A 687 -7.26 7.84 7.04
CA VAL A 687 -6.89 7.87 5.61
C VAL A 687 -7.30 9.19 4.97
N ARG A 688 -8.57 9.60 5.14
CA ARG A 688 -9.08 10.88 4.62
C ARG A 688 -8.20 12.06 5.05
N ARG A 689 -7.87 12.12 6.35
CA ARG A 689 -7.01 13.14 6.95
C ARG A 689 -5.58 13.12 6.41
N THR A 690 -4.94 11.95 6.38
CA THR A 690 -3.52 11.82 5.98
C THR A 690 -3.33 12.05 4.49
N MET A 691 -4.25 11.60 3.65
CA MET A 691 -4.27 11.85 2.20
C MET A 691 -4.48 13.34 1.90
N ALA A 692 -5.45 13.99 2.56
CA ALA A 692 -5.64 15.44 2.44
C ALA A 692 -4.41 16.23 2.90
N ALA A 693 -3.77 15.81 4.00
CA ALA A 693 -2.55 16.45 4.49
C ALA A 693 -1.35 16.24 3.55
N LEU A 694 -1.25 15.07 2.90
CA LEU A 694 -0.23 14.78 1.89
C LEU A 694 -0.39 15.69 0.67
N LEU A 695 -1.59 15.76 0.09
CA LEU A 695 -1.89 16.63 -1.06
C LEU A 695 -1.62 18.11 -0.74
N ARG A 696 -2.09 18.61 0.42
CA ARG A 696 -1.77 19.97 0.90
C ARG A 696 -0.28 20.23 1.17
N SER A 697 0.58 19.21 1.22
CA SER A 697 2.05 19.42 1.22
C SER A 697 2.69 19.37 -0.16
N CYS A 698 2.01 18.81 -1.15
CA CYS A 698 2.52 18.75 -2.52
C CYS A 698 2.44 20.10 -3.22
N GLY A 699 1.49 20.97 -2.86
CA GLY A 699 1.32 22.30 -3.48
C GLY A 699 2.61 23.15 -3.49
N PRO A 700 3.23 23.45 -2.34
CA PRO A 700 4.50 24.20 -2.28
C PRO A 700 5.66 23.52 -3.03
N LEU A 701 5.63 22.19 -3.14
CA LEU A 701 6.64 21.42 -3.87
C LEU A 701 6.47 21.57 -5.40
N ILE A 702 5.24 21.68 -5.91
CA ILE A 702 4.97 22.02 -7.31
C ILE A 702 5.55 23.40 -7.62
N THR A 703 5.12 24.43 -6.88
CA THR A 703 5.58 25.82 -7.11
C THR A 703 7.11 25.94 -7.02
N GLY A 704 7.73 25.37 -5.99
CA GLY A 704 9.18 25.41 -5.84
C GLY A 704 9.95 24.65 -6.92
N THR A 705 9.38 23.59 -7.51
CA THR A 705 10.00 22.91 -8.66
C THR A 705 9.94 23.80 -9.90
N VAL A 706 8.83 24.51 -10.12
CA VAL A 706 8.66 25.42 -11.25
C VAL A 706 9.58 26.64 -11.14
N GLU A 707 9.70 27.27 -9.96
CA GLU A 707 10.63 28.39 -9.78
C GLU A 707 12.10 27.98 -9.97
N VAL A 708 12.50 26.76 -9.58
CA VAL A 708 13.86 26.26 -9.84
C VAL A 708 14.15 26.04 -11.34
N LEU A 709 13.15 25.64 -12.12
CA LEU A 709 13.28 25.47 -13.58
C LEU A 709 13.27 26.79 -14.36
N LEU A 710 12.63 27.82 -13.81
CA LEU A 710 12.55 29.17 -14.38
C LEU A 710 13.68 30.10 -13.90
N ALA A 711 14.53 29.63 -12.98
CA ALA A 711 15.61 30.41 -12.39
C ALA A 711 16.76 30.65 -13.39
N THR A 712 17.08 31.91 -13.66
CA THR A 712 18.21 32.31 -14.50
C THR A 712 19.13 33.28 -13.74
N PRO A 713 20.46 33.03 -13.66
CA PRO A 713 21.14 31.80 -14.09
C PRO A 713 20.73 30.57 -13.25
N PRO A 714 20.97 29.34 -13.77
CA PRO A 714 20.68 28.10 -13.05
C PRO A 714 21.26 28.05 -11.64
N GLY A 715 20.50 27.52 -10.69
CA GLY A 715 20.93 27.38 -9.28
C GLY A 715 20.76 28.61 -8.39
N THR A 716 20.23 29.73 -8.93
CA THR A 716 19.87 30.91 -8.11
C THR A 716 18.68 30.69 -7.19
N ALA A 717 17.74 29.83 -7.57
CA ALA A 717 16.62 29.42 -6.72
C ALA A 717 16.99 28.19 -5.86
N PRO A 718 16.65 28.16 -4.55
CA PRO A 718 16.91 27.02 -3.69
C PRO A 718 16.02 25.82 -4.03
N LEU A 719 16.60 24.62 -3.99
CA LEU A 719 15.84 23.37 -4.17
C LEU A 719 14.69 23.25 -3.15
N PRO A 720 13.48 22.86 -3.57
CA PRO A 720 12.33 22.82 -2.67
C PRO A 720 12.47 21.73 -1.61
N PRO A 721 12.08 21.98 -0.34
CA PRO A 721 12.26 21.01 0.73
C PRO A 721 11.34 19.79 0.58
N THR A 722 11.90 18.65 0.18
CA THR A 722 11.14 17.39 -0.05
C THR A 722 10.79 16.64 1.24
N ARG A 723 11.52 16.87 2.34
CA ARG A 723 11.37 16.16 3.62
C ARG A 723 9.94 16.16 4.21
N PRO A 724 9.18 17.28 4.23
CA PRO A 724 7.82 17.31 4.78
C PRO A 724 6.86 16.43 3.99
N VAL A 725 6.95 16.44 2.65
CA VAL A 725 6.12 15.62 1.76
C VAL A 725 6.46 14.14 1.94
N LEU A 726 7.76 13.79 2.01
CA LEU A 726 8.22 12.43 2.31
C LEU A 726 7.71 11.90 3.66
N HIS A 727 7.65 12.77 4.69
CA HIS A 727 7.08 12.40 5.99
C HIS A 727 5.57 12.15 5.91
N ARG A 728 4.80 13.07 5.28
CA ARG A 728 3.35 12.90 5.12
C ARG A 728 3.00 11.70 4.24
N LEU A 729 3.82 11.38 3.22
CA LEU A 729 3.63 10.20 2.37
C LEU A 729 3.69 8.91 3.20
N ARG A 730 4.69 8.77 4.08
CA ARG A 730 4.80 7.60 4.97
C ARG A 730 3.61 7.43 5.90
N LEU A 731 3.06 8.53 6.42
CA LEU A 731 1.85 8.51 7.27
C LEU A 731 0.61 8.09 6.46
N ALA A 732 0.45 8.63 5.24
CA ALA A 732 -0.66 8.28 4.35
C ALA A 732 -0.59 6.82 3.87
N GLU A 733 0.59 6.31 3.55
CA GLU A 733 0.81 4.88 3.24
C GLU A 733 0.42 3.98 4.41
N ALA A 734 0.83 4.33 5.63
CA ALA A 734 0.50 3.56 6.83
C ALA A 734 -1.02 3.56 7.13
N ALA A 735 -1.67 4.71 7.01
CA ALA A 735 -3.13 4.81 7.14
C ALA A 735 -3.85 3.99 6.04
N TYR A 736 -3.39 4.06 4.79
CA TYR A 736 -3.98 3.31 3.67
C TYR A 736 -3.86 1.80 3.87
N LEU A 737 -2.72 1.31 4.37
CA LEU A 737 -2.54 -0.10 4.72
C LEU A 737 -3.51 -0.55 5.83
N GLN A 738 -3.73 0.27 6.87
CA GLN A 738 -4.71 -0.03 7.92
C GLN A 738 -6.13 -0.10 7.34
N TYR A 739 -6.57 0.93 6.61
CA TYR A 739 -7.90 0.98 5.99
C TYR A 739 -8.17 -0.25 5.10
N ARG A 740 -7.15 -0.75 4.40
CA ARG A 740 -7.23 -1.99 3.61
C ARG A 740 -7.28 -3.28 4.42
N SER A 741 -6.88 -3.25 5.69
CA SER A 741 -6.93 -4.40 6.60
C SER A 741 -8.26 -4.52 7.34
N GLU A 742 -9.00 -3.42 7.47
CA GLU A 742 -10.31 -3.40 8.11
C GLU A 742 -11.40 -3.94 7.17
N PRO A 743 -12.27 -4.87 7.62
CA PRO A 743 -13.38 -5.34 6.82
C PRO A 743 -14.29 -4.17 6.41
N GLY A 744 -14.43 -3.96 5.10
CA GLY A 744 -15.23 -2.87 4.55
C GLY A 744 -16.72 -3.14 4.71
N ASP A 745 -17.35 -2.53 5.73
CA ASP A 745 -18.81 -2.46 5.78
C ASP A 745 -19.33 -1.59 4.62
N ARG A 746 -20.07 -2.26 3.72
CA ARG A 746 -20.69 -1.76 2.47
C ARG A 746 -19.72 -1.22 1.39
N PRO A 747 -20.05 -1.45 0.09
CA PRO A 747 -19.38 -0.81 -1.03
C PRO A 747 -19.86 0.64 -1.19
N GLU A 748 -19.53 1.51 -0.24
CA GLU A 748 -19.50 2.95 -0.53
C GLU A 748 -18.37 3.20 -1.52
N VAL A 749 -18.68 3.86 -2.64
CA VAL A 749 -17.75 4.14 -3.74
C VAL A 749 -16.62 5.02 -3.21
N SER A 750 -15.47 4.41 -2.95
CA SER A 750 -14.30 5.08 -2.38
C SER A 750 -13.43 5.70 -3.47
N MET A 751 -13.04 6.96 -3.28
CA MET A 751 -11.96 7.62 -4.02
C MET A 751 -10.73 6.70 -4.17
N ASP A 752 -10.05 6.75 -5.32
CA ASP A 752 -8.81 5.97 -5.52
C ASP A 752 -7.63 6.55 -4.71
N TRP A 753 -7.58 6.19 -3.43
CA TRP A 753 -6.48 6.48 -2.51
C TRP A 753 -5.12 5.99 -3.01
N HIS A 754 -5.07 4.99 -3.91
CA HIS A 754 -3.81 4.52 -4.47
C HIS A 754 -3.32 5.47 -5.58
N ALA A 755 -4.22 6.03 -6.39
CA ALA A 755 -3.90 7.08 -7.34
C ALA A 755 -3.39 8.37 -6.64
N VAL A 756 -3.95 8.73 -5.48
CA VAL A 756 -3.43 9.83 -4.64
C VAL A 756 -1.96 9.60 -4.25
N LEU A 757 -1.61 8.41 -3.75
CA LEU A 757 -0.22 8.06 -3.40
C LEU A 757 0.71 8.07 -4.62
N ILE A 758 0.25 7.56 -5.77
CA ILE A 758 1.01 7.60 -7.03
C ILE A 758 1.29 9.04 -7.46
N THR A 759 0.28 9.92 -7.39
CA THR A 759 0.40 11.33 -7.79
C THR A 759 1.36 12.08 -6.89
N ALA A 760 1.26 11.92 -5.57
CA ALA A 760 2.20 12.51 -4.62
C ALA A 760 3.65 12.04 -4.84
N ASN A 761 3.84 10.74 -5.15
CA ASN A 761 5.15 10.21 -5.52
C ASN A 761 5.65 10.77 -6.86
N HIS A 762 4.77 11.05 -7.82
CA HIS A 762 5.15 11.68 -9.10
C HIS A 762 5.59 13.14 -8.92
N ILE A 763 4.91 13.90 -8.06
CA ILE A 763 5.29 15.27 -7.68
C ILE A 763 6.67 15.26 -7.01
N LEU A 764 6.85 14.37 -6.01
CA LEU A 764 8.14 14.15 -5.36
C LEU A 764 9.27 13.77 -6.34
N LEU A 765 8.99 12.90 -7.31
CA LEU A 765 10.01 12.47 -8.26
C LEU A 765 10.34 13.57 -9.28
N GLY A 766 9.35 14.36 -9.72
CA GLY A 766 9.57 15.55 -10.55
C GLY A 766 10.51 16.55 -9.88
N ALA A 767 10.30 16.85 -8.59
CA ALA A 767 11.13 17.77 -7.82
C ALA A 767 12.61 17.34 -7.67
N HIS A 768 12.91 16.04 -7.67
CA HIS A 768 14.29 15.54 -7.65
C HIS A 768 14.92 15.38 -9.05
N TRP A 769 14.07 15.22 -10.07
CA TRP A 769 14.49 14.85 -11.42
C TRP A 769 14.63 16.08 -12.31
N LEU A 770 13.56 16.86 -12.50
CA LEU A 770 13.52 17.98 -13.45
C LEU A 770 14.66 18.99 -13.26
N PRO A 771 15.06 19.40 -12.03
CA PRO A 771 16.19 20.32 -11.83
C PRO A 771 17.58 19.78 -12.25
N ARG A 772 17.66 18.60 -12.89
CA ARG A 772 18.89 17.98 -13.40
C ARG A 772 18.96 17.94 -14.93
N PHE A 773 17.99 18.52 -15.64
CA PHE A 773 17.88 18.47 -17.11
C PHE A 773 17.74 19.87 -17.69
N ASP A 774 18.56 20.14 -18.71
CA ASP A 774 18.45 21.21 -19.69
C ASP A 774 18.09 22.60 -19.13
N LEU A 775 18.60 22.93 -17.94
CA LEU A 775 18.31 24.17 -17.23
C LEU A 775 18.64 25.38 -18.12
N PRO A 776 17.75 26.39 -18.20
CA PRO A 776 17.91 27.48 -19.13
C PRO A 776 19.07 28.42 -18.72
N GLU A 777 20.15 28.40 -19.48
CA GLU A 777 21.26 29.35 -19.35
C GLU A 777 20.87 30.78 -19.77
N ARG A 778 19.91 30.90 -20.70
CA ARG A 778 19.33 32.17 -21.14
C ARG A 778 18.02 32.46 -20.41
N THR A 779 17.71 33.74 -20.23
CA THR A 779 16.46 34.18 -19.59
C THR A 779 15.23 33.65 -20.34
N VAL A 780 14.40 32.88 -19.65
CA VAL A 780 13.09 32.46 -20.14
C VAL A 780 12.23 33.70 -20.39
N THR A 781 11.39 33.69 -21.44
CA THR A 781 10.54 34.86 -21.75
C THR A 781 9.61 35.18 -20.56
N PRO A 782 9.33 36.46 -20.27
CA PRO A 782 8.43 36.84 -19.17
C PRO A 782 7.05 36.17 -19.25
N GLU A 783 6.55 35.97 -20.48
CA GLU A 783 5.29 35.29 -20.75
C GLU A 783 5.34 33.78 -20.46
N ALA A 784 6.39 33.06 -20.86
CA ALA A 784 6.54 31.64 -20.52
C ALA A 784 6.68 31.44 -19.02
N THR A 785 7.40 32.35 -18.36
CA THR A 785 7.52 32.40 -16.90
C THR A 785 6.15 32.63 -16.25
N ALA A 786 5.35 33.58 -16.76
CA ALA A 786 4.00 33.86 -16.26
C ALA A 786 3.02 32.70 -16.51
N LEU A 787 3.06 32.07 -17.69
CA LEU A 787 2.21 30.92 -18.03
C LEU A 787 2.53 29.72 -17.14
N ALA A 788 3.81 29.39 -16.97
CA ALA A 788 4.25 28.30 -16.10
C ALA A 788 3.83 28.51 -14.65
N ARG A 789 3.99 29.73 -14.10
CA ARG A 789 3.48 30.10 -12.77
C ARG A 789 1.96 30.00 -12.66
N THR A 790 1.23 30.44 -13.69
CA THR A 790 -0.24 30.39 -13.72
C THR A 790 -0.74 28.95 -13.73
N THR A 791 -0.21 28.09 -14.60
CA THR A 791 -0.57 26.66 -14.62
C THR A 791 -0.16 25.95 -13.33
N ALA A 792 1.01 26.26 -12.76
CA ALA A 792 1.40 25.74 -11.45
C ALA A 792 0.39 26.14 -10.36
N GLY A 793 -0.04 27.40 -10.33
CA GLY A 793 -1.10 27.88 -9.43
C GLY A 793 -2.41 27.14 -9.61
N HIS A 794 -2.87 26.95 -10.85
CA HIS A 794 -4.08 26.16 -11.15
C HIS A 794 -3.94 24.69 -10.69
N LEU A 795 -2.76 24.10 -10.84
CA LEU A 795 -2.47 22.73 -10.40
C LEU A 795 -2.41 22.61 -8.86
N VAL A 796 -1.93 23.62 -8.15
CA VAL A 796 -2.02 23.72 -6.69
C VAL A 796 -3.48 23.79 -6.25
N LEU A 797 -4.30 24.66 -6.87
CA LEU A 797 -5.74 24.74 -6.59
C LEU A 797 -6.46 23.41 -6.85
N ALA A 798 -6.14 22.70 -7.93
CA ALA A 798 -6.68 21.36 -8.20
C ALA A 798 -6.23 20.34 -7.14
N THR A 799 -4.98 20.41 -6.68
CA THR A 799 -4.43 19.55 -5.61
C THR A 799 -5.15 19.79 -4.28
N ASP A 800 -5.38 21.05 -3.92
CA ASP A 800 -6.11 21.45 -2.71
C ASP A 800 -7.61 21.10 -2.80
N ARG A 801 -8.22 21.17 -3.99
CA ARG A 801 -9.59 20.71 -4.22
C ARG A 801 -9.73 19.21 -3.97
N VAL A 802 -8.86 18.39 -4.54
CA VAL A 802 -8.84 16.94 -4.27
C VAL A 802 -8.56 16.68 -2.78
N ALA A 803 -7.72 17.48 -2.12
CA ALA A 803 -7.48 17.39 -0.69
C ALA A 803 -8.71 17.72 0.18
N ALA A 804 -9.52 18.72 -0.20
CA ALA A 804 -10.78 19.04 0.47
C ALA A 804 -11.78 17.87 0.35
N ILE A 805 -11.92 17.30 -0.85
CA ILE A 805 -12.77 16.13 -1.10
C ILE A 805 -12.28 14.92 -0.29
N CYS A 806 -10.96 14.67 -0.24
CA CYS A 806 -10.35 13.66 0.63
C CYS A 806 -10.80 13.85 2.08
N ALA A 807 -10.70 15.07 2.62
CA ALA A 807 -11.06 15.39 4.00
C ALA A 807 -12.57 15.28 4.28
N GLY A 808 -13.43 15.48 3.27
CA GLY A 808 -14.88 15.66 3.45
C GLY A 808 -15.28 17.08 3.75
N GLU A 809 -14.41 18.03 3.42
CA GLU A 809 -14.73 19.44 3.32
C GLU A 809 -15.56 19.65 2.04
N GLY A 810 -16.46 20.64 2.03
CA GLY A 810 -17.14 21.03 0.78
C GLY A 810 -16.07 21.42 -0.25
N PRO A 811 -16.13 20.89 -1.49
CA PRO A 811 -15.09 21.17 -2.47
C PRO A 811 -15.04 22.68 -2.75
N PRO A 812 -13.85 23.31 -2.75
CA PRO A 812 -13.74 24.69 -3.22
C PRO A 812 -14.29 24.81 -4.66
N PRO A 813 -14.69 26.04 -5.07
CA PRO A 813 -15.18 26.29 -6.41
C PRO A 813 -14.20 25.71 -7.44
N GLN A 814 -14.74 25.20 -8.55
CA GLN A 814 -13.93 24.57 -9.57
C GLN A 814 -12.89 25.60 -10.07
N PRO A 815 -11.58 25.32 -9.97
CA PRO A 815 -10.60 26.21 -10.56
C PRO A 815 -10.90 26.30 -12.07
N PRO A 816 -10.58 27.45 -12.72
CA PRO A 816 -10.70 27.56 -14.16
C PRO A 816 -10.00 26.36 -14.81
N ALA A 817 -10.67 25.74 -15.79
CA ALA A 817 -10.21 24.51 -16.40
C ALA A 817 -8.73 24.64 -16.76
N VAL A 818 -7.87 23.82 -16.14
CA VAL A 818 -6.42 23.92 -16.29
C VAL A 818 -6.13 23.78 -17.79
N PRO A 819 -5.70 24.83 -18.50
CA PRO A 819 -5.37 24.69 -19.91
C PRO A 819 -4.26 23.65 -19.97
N ALA A 820 -4.32 22.75 -20.95
CA ALA A 820 -3.14 21.95 -21.27
C ALA A 820 -1.99 22.92 -21.46
N TYR A 821 -0.94 22.81 -20.62
CA TYR A 821 0.19 23.71 -20.74
C TYR A 821 0.77 23.49 -22.13
N ARG A 822 0.85 24.57 -22.90
CA ARG A 822 1.59 24.63 -24.16
C ARG A 822 2.70 25.63 -23.93
N SER A 823 3.93 25.19 -24.09
CA SER A 823 5.09 26.07 -24.11
C SER A 823 4.85 27.23 -25.11
N PRO A 824 5.06 28.51 -24.73
CA PRO A 824 4.73 29.64 -25.63
C PRO A 824 5.51 29.68 -26.94
N THR A 825 6.56 28.88 -27.04
CA THR A 825 7.29 28.57 -28.26
C THR A 825 6.39 27.97 -29.34
N GLU A 826 5.38 27.16 -28.98
CA GLU A 826 4.33 26.71 -29.91
C GLU A 826 3.31 27.81 -30.26
N VAL A 827 3.08 28.76 -29.36
CA VAL A 827 2.04 29.80 -29.50
C VAL A 827 2.54 30.99 -30.33
N ARG A 828 3.84 31.28 -30.30
CA ARG A 828 4.47 32.44 -30.96
C ARG A 828 5.61 32.09 -31.92
N GLY A 829 5.81 30.82 -32.28
CA GLY A 829 6.83 30.41 -33.26
C GLY A 829 8.28 30.72 -32.86
N HIS A 830 8.58 30.78 -31.56
CA HIS A 830 9.94 30.98 -31.04
C HIS A 830 10.65 29.62 -30.85
N SER A 831 11.98 29.58 -30.92
CA SER A 831 12.75 28.33 -30.72
C SER A 831 12.39 27.62 -29.41
N PRO A 832 11.91 26.37 -29.44
CA PRO A 832 11.55 25.60 -28.25
C PRO A 832 12.72 25.35 -27.30
N LEU A 833 12.57 25.74 -26.03
CA LEU A 833 13.51 25.42 -24.95
C LEU A 833 13.19 24.03 -24.36
N PRO A 834 14.14 23.07 -24.32
CA PRO A 834 13.88 21.71 -23.83
C PRO A 834 13.32 21.65 -22.40
N ALA A 835 13.82 22.46 -21.46
CA ALA A 835 13.28 22.51 -20.10
C ALA A 835 11.81 22.94 -20.02
N LEU A 836 11.33 23.81 -20.92
CA LEU A 836 9.91 24.18 -20.96
C LEU A 836 9.02 23.02 -21.45
N ILE A 837 9.56 22.14 -22.29
CA ILE A 837 8.88 20.95 -22.80
C ILE A 837 8.90 19.82 -21.76
N ASP A 838 9.99 19.69 -20.98
CA ASP A 838 10.06 18.75 -19.86
C ASP A 838 9.11 19.17 -18.72
N LEU A 839 9.00 20.48 -18.47
CA LEU A 839 8.01 21.08 -17.58
C LEU A 839 6.58 20.86 -18.08
N GLU A 840 6.32 21.10 -19.38
CA GLU A 840 5.04 20.83 -20.05
C GLU A 840 4.57 19.39 -19.83
N HIS A 841 5.43 18.43 -20.13
CA HIS A 841 5.13 17.01 -20.01
C HIS A 841 4.77 16.63 -18.56
N TRP A 842 5.53 17.14 -17.58
CA TRP A 842 5.27 16.88 -16.16
C TRP A 842 3.95 17.49 -15.67
N LEU A 843 3.71 18.78 -15.94
CA LEU A 843 2.48 19.47 -15.53
C LEU A 843 1.24 18.81 -16.14
N ASN A 844 1.25 18.53 -17.45
CA ASN A 844 0.13 17.88 -18.14
C ASN A 844 -0.13 16.46 -17.59
N SER A 845 0.91 15.71 -17.25
CA SER A 845 0.77 14.38 -16.63
C SER A 845 0.16 14.46 -15.22
N LEU A 846 0.51 15.46 -14.41
CA LEU A 846 -0.07 15.69 -13.09
C LEU A 846 -1.55 16.12 -13.17
N THR A 847 -1.89 17.03 -14.08
CA THR A 847 -3.29 17.44 -14.35
C THR A 847 -4.16 16.22 -14.70
N ALA A 848 -3.68 15.35 -15.60
CA ALA A 848 -4.39 14.13 -15.97
C ALA A 848 -4.51 13.11 -14.82
N GLN A 849 -3.56 13.08 -13.87
CA GLN A 849 -3.65 12.22 -12.68
C GLN A 849 -4.67 12.75 -11.67
N LEU A 850 -4.67 14.06 -11.39
CA LEU A 850 -5.65 14.69 -10.48
C LEU A 850 -7.08 14.59 -11.03
N ALA A 851 -7.29 14.87 -12.33
CA ALA A 851 -8.59 14.74 -12.97
C ALA A 851 -9.16 13.31 -12.86
N ARG A 852 -8.31 12.28 -13.00
CA ARG A 852 -8.72 10.87 -12.80
C ARG A 852 -9.09 10.55 -11.34
N ILE A 853 -8.41 11.17 -10.37
CA ILE A 853 -8.76 11.01 -8.95
C ILE A 853 -10.10 11.68 -8.67
N GLU A 854 -10.31 12.89 -9.17
CA GLU A 854 -11.57 13.62 -9.02
C GLU A 854 -12.74 12.86 -9.67
N SER A 855 -12.56 12.34 -10.89
CA SER A 855 -13.57 11.51 -11.57
C SER A 855 -13.83 10.15 -10.92
N SER A 856 -12.97 9.69 -9.98
CA SER A 856 -13.21 8.47 -9.20
C SER A 856 -14.22 8.68 -8.06
N VAL A 857 -14.59 9.94 -7.78
CA VAL A 857 -15.59 10.32 -6.79
C VAL A 857 -16.96 10.39 -7.47
N PRO A 858 -17.99 9.68 -6.97
CA PRO A 858 -19.32 9.78 -7.56
C PRO A 858 -19.91 11.19 -7.36
N PRO A 859 -20.64 11.74 -8.34
CA PRO A 859 -21.27 13.04 -8.20
C PRO A 859 -22.39 12.98 -7.16
N GLY A 860 -22.25 13.78 -6.09
CA GLY A 860 -23.33 14.12 -5.16
C GLY A 860 -23.50 13.21 -3.94
N ARG A 861 -23.08 13.73 -2.78
CA ARG A 861 -23.84 13.70 -1.52
C ARG A 861 -23.55 14.96 -0.73
#